data_AF-A0A7Y5SJZ0-F1
#
_entry.id   AF-A0A7Y5SJZ0-F1
#
_cell.length_a   1.000
_cell.length_b   1.000
_cell.length_c   1.000
_cell.angle_alpha   90.00
_cell.angle_beta   90.00
_cell.angle_gamma   90.00
#
_symmetry.space_group_name_H-M   'P 1'
#
loop_
_entity.id
_entity.type
_entity.pdbx_description
1 polymer ?
#
loop_
_entity_poly.entity_id
_entity_poly.type
_entity_poly.pdbx_seq_one_letter_code
_entity_poly.pdbx_strand_id
1 'polypeptide(L)'
;MNLRISTVLCSVAAIAWGGWAMAAEPADSAPAGWLNARECGASGSEFSTTAPTEKGSKTITVAEAGDFQAGQGVMLSQCNPRVAGKAIWGPRHVVVMGRPLDDKVEIRGYDGTQGDWVVLLLDVPEGSKSFCWSEDLARTWSETVPITGDWQPLRDGIEVRFNEHDWEKGYTVHFSLRGQLVTAIEKVEGKAITLRDAPTRTSPAATLRHCDDAALQAAIDRAVREKRNLHVPVGRYRLSRGLYVRNATAMTIEGAGAVDTILDISEGEGGCISLSKGVEVTVRNFTMVGHSGFAERDQCGLLRTRGSSYFWGFGAKGCNAVSIGSTERVLIENCHGRRMATECFVSGSTSRGTVEKPNESHSKQTTYLRCSAIDCGRNGFNDVMCGSENTSVLYCRIVDVGGCAWEGASRFVRFIGNYVRNAGTVAMGNLGPANHDATFPELGAGQHIVADNVFESNVPYGGCAIRAAVGATQVLVRDNLFVNFGSSAVNISGKSDLTHYPSANATISGNLFDMTEIGEKSSPRIAVDVSAPDVIVGNNQIYVRGDCDPQVTAIKVEEPAVHLNIHDNLIRNCGAGIVTSRASSRVGEVVDGRTFTLSTRTVPLDHRAADQCRGWGLVWLAGGRPAALSAIEAIAGAETTDKVRVTLQEPYTAKAGDGFELIPTAANWVFRGNTVSGCRRPIVLDSYGGPSSIVRANIVTRGGTPDVKQAIEMRGRFDLIGNHVAGFDEAGSAALRLFPDPLSRTAGGLVADNVFQSCAQVVSESQEGLWQAIHAKENVYIECGSTPVKQQ
;
A
#
# COMPACT_ATOMS: atom_id res chain seq x y z
N MET A 1 -32.19 -34.04 -30.74
CA MET A 1 -33.33 -34.76 -30.16
C MET A 1 -34.52 -33.81 -30.18
N ASN A 2 -35.65 -34.32 -30.67
CA ASN A 2 -36.80 -33.60 -31.23
C ASN A 2 -37.51 -32.58 -30.32
N LEU A 3 -37.96 -31.50 -30.98
CA LEU A 3 -39.26 -30.80 -30.89
C LEU A 3 -39.95 -30.65 -29.52
N ARG A 4 -40.40 -29.42 -29.25
CA ARG A 4 -41.84 -29.11 -29.33
C ARG A 4 -42.12 -27.60 -29.49
N ILE A 5 -42.70 -27.30 -30.65
CA ILE A 5 -43.37 -26.06 -31.02
C ILE A 5 -44.79 -26.13 -30.44
N SER A 6 -45.32 -25.02 -29.93
CA SER A 6 -46.76 -24.84 -29.71
C SER A 6 -47.17 -23.43 -30.13
N THR A 7 -47.96 -23.42 -31.19
CA THR A 7 -48.63 -22.28 -31.82
C THR A 7 -49.89 -21.94 -31.01
N VAL A 8 -50.14 -20.66 -30.69
CA VAL A 8 -51.49 -20.16 -30.40
C VAL A 8 -51.70 -18.80 -31.07
N LEU A 9 -52.93 -18.68 -31.57
CA LEU A 9 -53.51 -17.76 -32.55
C LEU A 9 -53.44 -16.25 -32.26
N CYS A 10 -53.50 -15.53 -33.38
CA CYS A 10 -53.87 -14.12 -33.54
C CYS A 10 -55.14 -13.70 -32.80
N SER A 11 -55.12 -12.48 -32.28
CA SER A 11 -56.30 -11.63 -32.16
C SER A 11 -55.89 -10.19 -32.47
N VAL A 12 -56.51 -9.65 -33.52
CA VAL A 12 -56.39 -8.28 -34.00
C VAL A 12 -57.17 -7.37 -33.04
N ALA A 13 -56.50 -6.39 -32.43
CA ALA A 13 -57.13 -5.33 -31.65
C ALA A 13 -56.59 -3.97 -32.10
N ALA A 14 -57.52 -3.03 -32.27
CA ALA A 14 -57.37 -1.73 -32.90
C ALA A 14 -56.28 -0.85 -32.27
N ILE A 15 -55.46 -0.23 -33.13
CA ILE A 15 -54.50 0.82 -32.77
C ILE A 15 -55.27 2.13 -32.60
N ALA A 16 -55.52 2.53 -31.36
CA ALA A 16 -55.89 3.90 -31.02
C ALA A 16 -54.61 4.70 -30.75
N TRP A 17 -54.44 5.82 -31.48
CA TRP A 17 -53.39 6.80 -31.25
C TRP A 17 -53.65 7.51 -29.91
N GLY A 18 -52.97 7.07 -28.86
CA GLY A 18 -52.87 7.77 -27.58
C GLY A 18 -51.47 8.38 -27.45
N GLY A 19 -51.41 9.70 -27.25
CA GLY A 19 -50.17 10.43 -27.07
C GLY A 19 -49.30 9.81 -25.98
N TRP A 20 -48.01 9.70 -26.25
CA TRP A 20 -47.00 9.34 -25.27
C TRP A 20 -46.90 10.48 -24.25
N ALA A 21 -47.72 10.42 -23.22
CA ALA A 21 -47.36 11.04 -21.95
C ALA A 21 -46.09 10.33 -21.51
N MET A 22 -44.98 11.07 -21.44
CA MET A 22 -43.78 10.58 -20.78
C MET A 22 -44.20 10.09 -19.40
N ALA A 23 -44.10 8.78 -19.17
CA ALA A 23 -44.29 8.22 -17.85
C ALA A 23 -43.24 8.89 -16.97
N ALA A 24 -43.69 9.75 -16.05
CA ALA A 24 -42.84 10.26 -15.00
C ALA A 24 -42.20 9.05 -14.32
N GLU A 25 -40.87 9.02 -14.26
CA GLU A 25 -40.15 8.07 -13.42
C GLU A 25 -40.79 8.06 -12.02
N PRO A 26 -41.00 6.88 -11.41
CA PRO A 26 -41.59 6.82 -10.09
C PRO A 26 -40.76 7.69 -9.16
N ALA A 27 -41.42 8.64 -8.50
CA ALA A 27 -40.79 9.46 -7.48
C ALA A 27 -40.33 8.51 -6.36
N ASP A 28 -39.02 8.24 -6.30
CA ASP A 28 -38.37 7.61 -5.15
C ASP A 28 -38.64 8.50 -3.93
N SER A 29 -39.73 8.20 -3.23
CA SER A 29 -40.13 8.93 -2.05
C SER A 29 -39.11 8.62 -0.96
N ALA A 30 -38.37 9.65 -0.52
CA ALA A 30 -37.46 9.54 0.61
C ALA A 30 -38.18 8.92 1.81
N PRO A 31 -37.49 8.13 2.66
CA PRO A 31 -38.09 7.61 3.88
C PRO A 31 -38.70 8.73 4.72
N ALA A 32 -39.83 8.45 5.38
CA ALA A 32 -40.55 9.46 6.15
C ALA A 32 -39.61 10.18 7.15
N GLY A 33 -39.59 11.51 7.10
CA GLY A 33 -38.74 12.36 7.95
C GLY A 33 -37.35 12.68 7.38
N TRP A 34 -36.92 12.06 6.27
CA TRP A 34 -35.65 12.37 5.62
C TRP A 34 -35.78 13.58 4.70
N LEU A 35 -34.68 14.32 4.51
CA LEU A 35 -34.60 15.33 3.45
C LEU A 35 -34.32 14.65 2.12
N ASN A 36 -34.96 15.10 1.05
CA ASN A 36 -34.62 14.66 -0.31
C ASN A 36 -33.72 15.71 -0.98
N ALA A 37 -32.59 15.28 -1.55
CA ALA A 37 -31.65 16.15 -2.24
C ALA A 37 -32.30 16.99 -3.38
N ARG A 38 -33.33 16.46 -4.04
CA ARG A 38 -34.07 17.17 -5.09
C ARG A 38 -34.84 18.38 -4.57
N GLU A 39 -35.23 18.41 -3.29
CA GLU A 39 -35.84 19.60 -2.65
C GLU A 39 -34.88 20.79 -2.60
N CYS A 40 -33.57 20.55 -2.71
CA CYS A 40 -32.53 21.58 -2.75
C CYS A 40 -32.03 21.86 -4.18
N GLY A 41 -32.71 21.34 -5.20
CA GLY A 41 -32.41 21.61 -6.61
C GLY A 41 -31.38 20.70 -7.25
N ALA A 42 -31.01 19.58 -6.62
CA ALA A 42 -30.11 18.61 -7.23
C ALA A 42 -30.78 17.92 -8.42
N SER A 43 -30.15 17.94 -9.59
CA SER A 43 -30.71 17.42 -10.83
C SER A 43 -30.63 15.90 -10.91
N GLY A 44 -29.48 15.33 -10.55
CA GLY A 44 -29.17 13.91 -10.76
C GLY A 44 -29.15 13.50 -12.23
N SER A 45 -29.02 14.46 -13.16
CA SER A 45 -29.20 14.22 -14.59
C SER A 45 -27.90 13.96 -15.33
N GLU A 46 -27.92 12.94 -16.21
CA GLU A 46 -26.84 12.67 -17.15
C GLU A 46 -26.89 13.56 -18.41
N PHE A 47 -27.95 14.33 -18.62
CA PHE A 47 -28.12 15.12 -19.83
C PHE A 47 -26.95 16.07 -20.08
N SER A 48 -26.59 16.20 -21.36
CA SER A 48 -25.60 17.15 -21.85
C SER A 48 -25.94 17.56 -23.28
N THR A 49 -25.57 18.78 -23.65
CA THR A 49 -25.85 19.32 -24.99
C THR A 49 -24.68 20.16 -25.47
N THR A 50 -24.51 20.26 -26.79
CA THR A 50 -23.63 21.27 -27.36
C THR A 50 -24.22 22.66 -27.10
N ALA A 51 -23.33 23.61 -26.82
CA ALA A 51 -23.66 24.94 -26.37
C ALA A 51 -22.57 25.94 -26.81
N PRO A 52 -22.53 26.30 -28.11
CA PRO A 52 -21.57 27.29 -28.60
C PRO A 52 -21.61 28.56 -27.75
N THR A 53 -20.44 29.06 -27.37
CA THR A 53 -20.30 30.25 -26.53
C THR A 53 -19.78 31.43 -27.32
N GLU A 54 -20.20 32.62 -26.91
CA GLU A 54 -19.60 33.89 -27.31
C GLU A 54 -19.03 34.57 -26.06
N LYS A 55 -17.79 35.06 -26.15
CA LYS A 55 -17.13 35.77 -25.05
C LYS A 55 -17.99 36.95 -24.57
N GLY A 56 -18.26 36.99 -23.27
CA GLY A 56 -19.03 38.05 -22.63
C GLY A 56 -20.55 37.91 -22.74
N SER A 57 -21.06 36.98 -23.55
CA SER A 57 -22.51 36.72 -23.63
C SER A 57 -22.97 35.77 -22.53
N LYS A 58 -23.91 36.22 -21.70
CA LYS A 58 -24.60 35.35 -20.74
C LYS A 58 -25.60 34.40 -21.39
N THR A 59 -26.06 34.69 -22.61
CA THR A 59 -27.04 33.86 -23.30
C THR A 59 -26.33 32.95 -24.29
N ILE A 60 -26.53 31.65 -24.12
CA ILE A 60 -26.07 30.61 -25.03
C ILE A 60 -27.27 29.98 -25.74
N THR A 61 -27.05 29.50 -26.96
CA THR A 61 -28.04 28.70 -27.69
C THR A 61 -27.59 27.26 -27.68
N VAL A 62 -28.35 26.38 -27.04
CA VAL A 62 -28.05 24.95 -26.99
C VAL A 62 -28.68 24.21 -28.16
N ALA A 63 -28.12 23.05 -28.54
CA ALA A 63 -28.77 22.19 -29.52
C ALA A 63 -30.15 21.71 -29.03
N GLU A 64 -30.21 21.28 -27.77
CA GLU A 64 -31.43 20.85 -27.07
C GLU A 64 -31.38 21.30 -25.61
N ALA A 65 -32.51 21.80 -25.09
CA ALA A 65 -32.60 22.25 -23.70
C ALA A 65 -32.68 21.08 -22.70
N GLY A 66 -33.16 19.91 -23.13
CA GLY A 66 -33.32 18.74 -22.28
C GLY A 66 -34.07 19.05 -21.00
N ASP A 67 -33.47 18.71 -19.87
CA ASP A 67 -34.03 18.85 -18.52
C ASP A 67 -33.39 19.97 -17.69
N PHE A 68 -32.70 20.92 -18.32
CA PHE A 68 -32.17 22.11 -17.66
C PHE A 68 -33.28 23.02 -17.13
N GLN A 69 -33.12 23.53 -15.91
CA GLN A 69 -34.06 24.42 -15.23
C GLN A 69 -33.36 25.63 -14.61
N ALA A 70 -34.09 26.74 -14.50
CA ALA A 70 -33.62 27.91 -13.79
C ALA A 70 -33.28 27.57 -12.32
N GLY A 71 -32.17 28.12 -11.82
CA GLY A 71 -31.63 27.88 -10.49
C GLY A 71 -30.62 26.72 -10.42
N GLN A 72 -30.59 25.81 -11.40
CA GLN A 72 -29.65 24.68 -11.40
C GLN A 72 -28.23 25.13 -11.72
N GLY A 73 -27.25 24.46 -11.09
CA GLY A 73 -25.84 24.61 -11.40
C GLY A 73 -25.48 23.88 -12.70
N VAL A 74 -24.55 24.45 -13.46
CA VAL A 74 -24.08 23.90 -14.74
C VAL A 74 -22.57 24.09 -14.92
N MET A 75 -21.98 23.18 -15.69
CA MET A 75 -20.61 23.24 -16.18
C MET A 75 -20.61 23.43 -17.70
N LEU A 76 -19.83 24.39 -18.18
CA LEU A 76 -19.65 24.68 -19.60
C LEU A 76 -18.18 24.55 -19.97
N SER A 77 -17.88 23.67 -20.92
CA SER A 77 -16.52 23.30 -21.31
C SER A 77 -15.88 24.35 -22.24
N GLN A 78 -14.54 24.40 -22.32
CA GLN A 78 -13.76 25.18 -23.30
C GLN A 78 -13.93 26.70 -23.34
N CYS A 79 -14.68 27.30 -22.42
CA CYS A 79 -15.16 28.68 -22.55
C CYS A 79 -14.65 29.62 -21.45
N ASN A 80 -13.81 29.14 -20.53
CA ASN A 80 -13.30 29.93 -19.41
C ASN A 80 -11.85 29.58 -19.04
N PRO A 81 -10.87 29.97 -19.87
CA PRO A 81 -9.46 29.71 -19.60
C PRO A 81 -8.98 30.42 -18.32
N ARG A 82 -8.42 29.65 -17.38
CA ARG A 82 -7.83 30.14 -16.14
C ARG A 82 -6.70 29.24 -15.63
N VAL A 83 -5.81 29.81 -14.82
CA VAL A 83 -4.78 29.08 -14.07
C VAL A 83 -5.30 28.78 -12.65
N ALA A 84 -5.14 27.53 -12.20
CA ALA A 84 -5.56 27.02 -10.89
C ALA A 84 -4.44 26.18 -10.26
N GLY A 85 -4.61 25.77 -9.00
CA GLY A 85 -3.74 24.80 -8.34
C GLY A 85 -2.26 25.20 -8.20
N LYS A 86 -1.96 26.51 -8.21
CA LYS A 86 -0.59 27.06 -8.18
C LYS A 86 0.11 26.73 -6.86
N ALA A 87 1.08 25.81 -6.88
CA ALA A 87 1.78 25.36 -5.70
C ALA A 87 3.29 25.14 -5.93
N ILE A 88 4.06 25.22 -4.85
CA ILE A 88 5.51 24.93 -4.81
C ILE A 88 5.81 23.88 -3.74
N TRP A 89 6.71 22.95 -4.09
CA TRP A 89 7.21 21.87 -3.26
C TRP A 89 8.72 22.01 -3.06
N GLY A 90 9.21 21.66 -1.88
CA GLY A 90 10.61 21.81 -1.48
C GLY A 90 10.86 22.97 -0.49
N PRO A 91 12.13 23.35 -0.25
CA PRO A 91 13.32 22.99 -1.04
C PRO A 91 13.73 21.52 -0.93
N ARG A 92 14.68 21.08 -1.78
CA ARG A 92 15.21 19.72 -1.74
C ARG A 92 15.66 19.34 -0.33
N HIS A 93 15.49 18.07 0.03
CA HIS A 93 15.73 17.50 1.36
C HIS A 93 14.82 18.00 2.48
N VAL A 94 13.89 18.92 2.19
CA VAL A 94 12.88 19.40 3.14
C VAL A 94 11.50 18.92 2.70
N VAL A 95 10.82 18.15 3.55
CA VAL A 95 9.47 17.64 3.27
C VAL A 95 8.45 18.77 3.43
N VAL A 96 8.23 19.50 2.36
CA VAL A 96 7.23 20.57 2.26
C VAL A 96 6.40 20.34 1.00
N MET A 97 5.12 20.06 1.20
CA MET A 97 4.18 19.74 0.14
C MET A 97 3.22 20.90 -0.09
N GLY A 98 3.06 21.30 -1.35
CA GLY A 98 1.91 22.08 -1.80
C GLY A 98 1.75 23.47 -1.20
N ARG A 99 2.84 24.18 -0.88
CA ARG A 99 2.73 25.58 -0.42
C ARG A 99 2.19 26.46 -1.54
N PRO A 100 1.47 27.55 -1.23
CA PRO A 100 1.11 28.55 -2.22
C PRO A 100 2.33 29.03 -3.02
N LEU A 101 2.16 29.10 -4.34
CA LEU A 101 3.21 29.62 -5.23
C LEU A 101 3.48 31.11 -5.01
N ASP A 102 2.44 31.85 -4.60
CA ASP A 102 2.42 33.30 -4.45
C ASP A 102 2.88 34.01 -5.73
N ASP A 103 3.85 34.92 -5.63
CA ASP A 103 4.48 35.67 -6.70
C ASP A 103 5.82 35.06 -7.15
N LYS A 104 6.21 33.87 -6.66
CA LYS A 104 7.51 33.26 -7.00
C LYS A 104 7.60 32.89 -8.48
N VAL A 105 6.49 32.43 -9.07
CA VAL A 105 6.38 32.15 -10.50
C VAL A 105 5.09 32.72 -11.04
N GLU A 106 5.19 33.46 -12.13
CA GLU A 106 4.06 33.98 -12.89
C GLU A 106 3.81 33.13 -14.13
N ILE A 107 2.55 33.00 -14.53
CA ILE A 107 2.09 32.12 -15.61
C ILE A 107 1.13 32.92 -16.48
N ARG A 108 1.32 32.88 -17.81
CA ARG A 108 0.42 33.52 -18.78
C ARG A 108 0.29 32.71 -20.07
N GLY A 109 -0.57 33.20 -20.97
CA GLY A 109 -0.65 32.70 -22.35
C GLY A 109 -1.56 31.49 -22.55
N TYR A 110 -2.11 30.90 -21.48
CA TYR A 110 -3.17 29.92 -21.60
C TYR A 110 -4.47 30.58 -22.09
N ASP A 111 -4.88 30.23 -23.31
CA ASP A 111 -6.09 30.73 -23.96
C ASP A 111 -7.18 29.66 -24.10
N GLY A 112 -6.94 28.44 -23.61
CA GLY A 112 -7.89 27.33 -23.63
C GLY A 112 -7.87 26.47 -24.88
N THR A 113 -7.04 26.78 -25.89
CA THR A 113 -6.90 25.95 -27.10
C THR A 113 -6.15 24.63 -26.84
N GLN A 114 -5.40 24.56 -25.74
CA GLN A 114 -4.52 23.45 -25.36
C GLN A 114 -5.27 22.32 -24.62
N GLY A 115 -6.54 22.53 -24.27
CA GLY A 115 -7.38 21.57 -23.54
C GLY A 115 -8.03 22.15 -22.29
N ASP A 116 -9.03 21.44 -21.76
CA ASP A 116 -9.87 21.91 -20.64
C ASP A 116 -9.31 21.62 -19.26
N TRP A 117 -8.34 20.71 -19.17
CA TRP A 117 -7.61 20.41 -17.95
C TRP A 117 -6.21 19.92 -18.28
N VAL A 118 -5.24 20.84 -18.23
CA VAL A 118 -3.82 20.55 -18.45
C VAL A 118 -3.08 20.74 -17.14
N VAL A 119 -2.16 19.82 -16.82
CA VAL A 119 -1.32 19.88 -15.62
C VAL A 119 0.12 20.05 -16.05
N LEU A 120 0.83 21.03 -15.48
CA LEU A 120 2.24 21.27 -15.75
C LEU A 120 3.05 21.21 -14.46
N LEU A 121 4.18 20.52 -14.53
CA LEU A 121 5.20 20.48 -13.48
C LEU A 121 6.45 21.20 -13.99
N LEU A 122 6.96 22.17 -13.24
CA LEU A 122 8.28 22.77 -13.47
C LEU A 122 9.23 22.24 -12.40
N ASP A 123 10.41 21.80 -12.79
CA ASP A 123 11.38 21.22 -11.86
C ASP A 123 12.72 21.93 -11.97
N VAL A 124 13.14 22.49 -10.84
CA VAL A 124 14.36 23.26 -10.66
C VAL A 124 15.33 22.41 -9.82
N PRO A 125 16.40 21.85 -10.39
CA PRO A 125 17.34 21.02 -9.65
C PRO A 125 18.12 21.80 -8.58
N GLU A 126 18.43 21.16 -7.45
CA GLU A 126 19.38 21.70 -6.47
C GLU A 126 20.74 22.02 -7.12
N GLY A 127 21.32 23.16 -6.74
CA GLY A 127 22.58 23.67 -7.27
C GLY A 127 22.50 24.33 -8.65
N SER A 128 21.30 24.49 -9.22
CA SER A 128 21.12 25.08 -10.55
C SER A 128 20.20 26.31 -10.57
N LYS A 129 20.46 27.21 -11.52
CA LYS A 129 19.53 28.25 -11.99
C LYS A 129 18.94 27.89 -13.34
N SER A 130 18.45 26.67 -13.46
CA SER A 130 17.83 26.15 -14.67
C SER A 130 16.60 25.33 -14.29
N PHE A 131 15.67 25.17 -15.22
CA PHE A 131 14.50 24.33 -15.02
C PHE A 131 14.20 23.51 -16.27
N CYS A 132 13.42 22.45 -16.07
CA CYS A 132 12.74 21.70 -17.12
C CYS A 132 11.27 21.57 -16.73
N TRP A 133 10.41 21.16 -17.64
CA TRP A 133 8.99 20.95 -17.34
C TRP A 133 8.47 19.65 -17.91
N SER A 134 7.33 19.22 -17.38
CA SER A 134 6.60 18.03 -17.80
C SER A 134 5.11 18.33 -17.89
N GLU A 135 4.46 17.76 -18.88
CA GLU A 135 3.01 17.83 -19.16
C GLU A 135 2.29 16.49 -18.97
N ASP A 136 3.05 15.44 -18.66
CA ASP A 136 2.57 14.07 -18.52
C ASP A 136 2.94 13.50 -17.13
N LEU A 137 2.98 14.39 -16.12
CA LEU A 137 3.27 14.07 -14.73
C LEU A 137 4.60 13.30 -14.58
N ALA A 138 5.67 13.90 -15.10
CA ALA A 138 7.05 13.44 -15.02
C ALA A 138 7.36 12.11 -15.72
N ARG A 139 6.52 11.65 -16.66
CA ARG A 139 6.90 10.54 -17.55
C ARG A 139 7.97 10.99 -18.54
N THR A 140 7.85 12.22 -19.04
CA THR A 140 8.85 12.88 -19.87
C THR A 140 9.14 14.28 -19.36
N TRP A 141 10.35 14.75 -19.65
CA TRP A 141 10.83 16.09 -19.29
C TRP A 141 11.31 16.80 -20.55
N SER A 142 11.05 18.10 -20.63
CA SER A 142 11.62 18.99 -21.64
C SER A 142 13.15 19.06 -21.54
N GLU A 143 13.77 19.73 -22.52
CA GLU A 143 15.14 20.20 -22.36
C GLU A 143 15.25 21.17 -21.17
N THR A 144 16.38 21.12 -20.48
CA THR A 144 16.71 22.03 -19.38
C THR A 144 17.13 23.38 -19.93
N VAL A 145 16.50 24.45 -19.46
CA VAL A 145 16.77 25.84 -19.88
C VAL A 145 17.15 26.72 -18.69
N PRO A 146 17.99 27.76 -18.86
CA PRO A 146 18.35 28.67 -17.78
C PRO A 146 17.14 29.48 -17.30
N ILE A 147 17.09 29.84 -16.02
CA ILE A 147 16.15 30.81 -15.46
C ILE A 147 16.68 32.22 -15.77
N THR A 148 15.97 32.98 -16.59
CA THR A 148 16.42 34.31 -17.06
C THR A 148 15.85 35.47 -16.26
N GLY A 149 14.74 35.26 -15.55
CA GLY A 149 13.95 36.33 -14.92
C GLY A 149 12.97 37.02 -15.87
N ASP A 150 13.04 36.70 -17.17
CA ASP A 150 12.08 37.14 -18.19
C ASP A 150 11.01 36.07 -18.45
N TRP A 151 10.05 36.39 -19.32
CA TRP A 151 9.07 35.41 -19.81
C TRP A 151 9.75 34.36 -20.68
N GLN A 152 9.59 33.10 -20.29
CA GLN A 152 10.15 31.94 -20.97
C GLN A 152 9.03 31.04 -21.50
N PRO A 153 9.06 30.67 -22.80
CA PRO A 153 8.03 29.81 -23.38
C PRO A 153 8.14 28.38 -22.87
N LEU A 154 6.98 27.75 -22.65
CA LEU A 154 6.86 26.33 -22.38
C LEU A 154 6.32 25.60 -23.62
N ARG A 155 5.05 25.85 -23.98
CA ARG A 155 4.37 25.27 -25.15
C ARG A 155 3.16 26.10 -25.55
N ASP A 156 2.77 26.03 -26.81
CA ASP A 156 1.46 26.52 -27.31
C ASP A 156 1.03 27.90 -26.78
N GLY A 157 1.98 28.85 -26.69
CA GLY A 157 1.74 30.20 -26.19
C GLY A 157 1.79 30.35 -24.67
N ILE A 158 1.86 29.27 -23.90
CA ILE A 158 2.04 29.29 -22.44
C ILE A 158 3.49 29.69 -22.13
N GLU A 159 3.62 30.68 -21.25
CA GLU A 159 4.89 31.21 -20.78
C GLU A 159 4.91 31.30 -19.25
N VAL A 160 6.11 31.20 -18.68
CA VAL A 160 6.35 31.39 -17.26
C VAL A 160 7.45 32.42 -17.02
N ARG A 161 7.38 33.11 -15.89
CA ARG A 161 8.46 33.98 -15.41
C ARG A 161 8.76 33.63 -13.96
N PHE A 162 10.02 33.30 -13.68
CA PHE A 162 10.51 33.08 -12.33
C PHE A 162 10.95 34.41 -11.73
N ASN A 163 10.39 34.77 -10.58
CA ASN A 163 10.82 35.94 -9.81
C ASN A 163 11.95 35.57 -8.84
N GLU A 164 12.47 36.57 -8.12
CA GLU A 164 13.54 36.36 -7.15
C GLU A 164 13.12 35.36 -6.06
N HIS A 165 13.89 34.28 -5.96
CA HIS A 165 13.77 33.24 -4.95
C HIS A 165 15.09 32.47 -4.88
N ASP A 166 15.28 31.66 -3.85
CA ASP A 166 16.48 30.84 -3.66
C ASP A 166 16.45 29.53 -4.45
N TRP A 167 16.10 29.62 -5.74
CA TRP A 167 15.83 28.51 -6.66
C TRP A 167 16.88 27.40 -6.63
N GLU A 168 18.14 27.74 -6.38
CA GLU A 168 19.26 26.79 -6.28
C GLU A 168 19.14 25.81 -5.12
N LYS A 169 18.22 26.01 -4.16
CA LYS A 169 17.89 24.99 -3.15
C LYS A 169 17.04 23.84 -3.67
N GLY A 170 16.58 23.93 -4.92
CA GLY A 170 15.84 22.88 -5.62
C GLY A 170 14.36 22.87 -5.27
N TYR A 171 13.50 23.05 -6.26
CA TYR A 171 12.05 23.16 -6.08
C TYR A 171 11.29 22.50 -7.22
N THR A 172 10.07 22.07 -6.93
CA THR A 172 9.12 21.67 -7.98
C THR A 172 7.87 22.54 -7.87
N VAL A 173 7.47 23.15 -8.98
CA VAL A 173 6.26 23.97 -9.11
C VAL A 173 5.21 23.19 -9.87
N HIS A 174 3.97 23.28 -9.43
CA HIS A 174 2.81 22.71 -10.10
C HIS A 174 1.76 23.78 -10.33
N PHE A 175 1.09 23.72 -11.48
CA PHE A 175 -0.16 24.43 -11.72
C PHE A 175 -1.02 23.68 -12.74
N SER A 176 -2.33 23.95 -12.68
CA SER A 176 -3.33 23.42 -13.58
C SER A 176 -3.93 24.52 -14.44
N LEU A 177 -4.18 24.24 -15.71
CA LEU A 177 -4.88 25.12 -16.65
C LEU A 177 -6.27 24.55 -16.89
N ARG A 178 -7.30 25.37 -16.65
CA ARG A 178 -8.71 24.95 -16.64
C ARG A 178 -9.51 25.77 -17.65
N GLY A 179 -10.28 25.10 -18.51
CA GLY A 179 -11.13 25.73 -19.53
C GLY A 179 -12.62 25.81 -19.16
N GLN A 180 -13.02 25.21 -18.03
CA GLN A 180 -14.41 25.03 -17.64
C GLN A 180 -14.97 26.25 -16.87
N LEU A 181 -16.19 26.67 -17.23
CA LEU A 181 -17.01 27.61 -16.46
C LEU A 181 -18.01 26.84 -15.60
N VAL A 182 -17.97 27.04 -14.29
CA VAL A 182 -18.99 26.55 -13.35
C VAL A 182 -19.89 27.74 -13.02
N THR A 183 -21.18 27.64 -13.28
CA THR A 183 -22.16 28.72 -13.07
C THR A 183 -23.55 28.16 -12.77
N ALA A 184 -24.61 28.98 -12.82
CA ALA A 184 -25.99 28.51 -12.77
C ALA A 184 -26.84 29.12 -13.89
N ILE A 185 -27.97 28.49 -14.13
CA ILE A 185 -28.98 28.96 -15.07
C ILE A 185 -29.87 29.99 -14.39
N GLU A 186 -29.99 31.18 -14.98
CA GLU A 186 -30.96 32.21 -14.55
C GLU A 186 -32.30 32.03 -15.26
N LYS A 187 -32.27 31.60 -16.54
CA LYS A 187 -33.46 31.51 -17.38
C LYS A 187 -33.30 30.48 -18.49
N VAL A 188 -34.40 29.81 -18.85
CA VAL A 188 -34.50 28.90 -20.01
C VAL A 188 -35.68 29.34 -20.88
N GLU A 189 -35.41 29.63 -22.16
CA GLU A 189 -36.41 30.07 -23.15
C GLU A 189 -36.23 29.28 -24.45
N GLY A 190 -36.94 28.16 -24.57
CA GLY A 190 -36.72 27.23 -25.68
C GLY A 190 -35.28 26.73 -25.68
N LYS A 191 -34.50 27.05 -26.73
CA LYS A 191 -33.07 26.68 -26.84
C LYS A 191 -32.12 27.74 -26.29
N ALA A 192 -32.63 28.91 -25.89
CA ALA A 192 -31.80 29.94 -25.27
C ALA A 192 -31.72 29.69 -23.77
N ILE A 193 -30.49 29.60 -23.24
CA ILE A 193 -30.21 29.48 -21.81
C ILE A 193 -29.41 30.69 -21.38
N THR A 194 -29.90 31.43 -20.38
CA THR A 194 -29.18 32.55 -19.76
C THR A 194 -28.43 32.04 -18.54
N LEU A 195 -27.12 32.17 -18.57
CA LEU A 195 -26.19 31.84 -17.49
C LEU A 195 -25.96 33.04 -16.57
N ARG A 196 -25.73 32.78 -15.28
CA ARG A 196 -25.38 33.81 -14.32
C ARG A 196 -24.04 34.48 -14.65
N ASP A 197 -23.05 33.67 -15.03
CA ASP A 197 -21.70 34.13 -15.38
C ASP A 197 -21.47 33.96 -16.89
N ALA A 198 -20.87 34.96 -17.52
CA ALA A 198 -20.58 34.91 -18.96
C ALA A 198 -19.28 34.14 -19.23
N PRO A 199 -19.20 33.36 -20.33
CA PRO A 199 -17.96 32.80 -20.83
C PRO A 199 -16.90 33.89 -21.09
N THR A 200 -15.64 33.59 -20.78
CA THR A 200 -14.51 34.50 -21.06
C THR A 200 -13.85 34.20 -22.41
N ARG A 201 -14.29 33.11 -23.08
CA ARG A 201 -13.86 32.68 -24.41
C ARG A 201 -15.04 32.22 -25.28
N THR A 202 -14.97 32.58 -26.56
CA THR A 202 -15.83 32.03 -27.62
C THR A 202 -15.36 30.62 -27.98
N SER A 203 -16.26 29.64 -27.91
CA SER A 203 -15.97 28.25 -28.29
C SER A 203 -17.14 27.65 -29.06
N PRO A 204 -16.93 27.18 -30.31
CA PRO A 204 -17.99 26.53 -31.09
C PRO A 204 -18.29 25.10 -30.61
N ALA A 205 -17.39 24.49 -29.83
CA ALA A 205 -17.45 23.09 -29.40
C ALA A 205 -17.74 22.92 -27.91
N ALA A 206 -18.11 24.00 -27.22
CA ALA A 206 -18.47 23.94 -25.81
C ALA A 206 -19.69 23.02 -25.57
N THR A 207 -19.66 22.30 -24.45
CA THR A 207 -20.70 21.38 -24.01
C THR A 207 -21.22 21.84 -22.66
N LEU A 208 -22.54 21.98 -22.54
CA LEU A 208 -23.23 22.29 -21.29
C LEU A 208 -23.66 20.99 -20.61
N ARG A 209 -23.39 20.90 -19.30
CA ARG A 209 -23.72 19.76 -18.43
C ARG A 209 -24.24 20.28 -17.09
N HIS A 210 -25.02 19.46 -16.39
CA HIS A 210 -25.40 19.74 -15.00
C HIS A 210 -24.17 19.78 -14.07
N CYS A 211 -24.29 20.53 -12.98
CA CYS A 211 -23.33 20.60 -11.89
C CYS A 211 -24.08 20.69 -10.56
N ASP A 212 -24.08 19.60 -9.80
CA ASP A 212 -24.94 19.40 -8.64
C ASP A 212 -24.29 19.78 -7.32
N ASP A 213 -23.00 20.13 -7.30
CA ASP A 213 -22.26 20.35 -6.06
C ASP A 213 -22.90 21.39 -5.13
N ALA A 214 -23.39 22.51 -5.67
CA ALA A 214 -24.03 23.56 -4.87
C ALA A 214 -25.36 23.10 -4.26
N ALA A 215 -26.17 22.38 -5.03
CA ALA A 215 -27.47 21.89 -4.58
C ALA A 215 -27.33 20.77 -3.54
N LEU A 216 -26.41 19.83 -3.78
CA LEU A 216 -26.09 18.77 -2.82
C LEU A 216 -25.46 19.31 -1.53
N GLN A 217 -24.56 20.30 -1.63
CA GLN A 217 -24.02 20.96 -0.45
C GLN A 217 -25.12 21.68 0.35
N ALA A 218 -26.05 22.37 -0.32
CA ALA A 218 -27.18 22.99 0.35
C ALA A 218 -28.07 21.97 1.07
N ALA A 219 -28.28 20.79 0.47
CA ALA A 219 -29.01 19.68 1.10
C ALA A 219 -28.29 19.15 2.34
N ILE A 220 -26.96 18.97 2.27
CA ILE A 220 -26.14 18.55 3.41
C ILE A 220 -26.17 19.60 4.53
N ASP A 221 -25.96 20.87 4.21
CA ASP A 221 -25.97 21.96 5.19
C ASP A 221 -27.32 22.07 5.90
N ARG A 222 -28.42 21.90 5.15
CA ARG A 222 -29.77 21.85 5.69
C ARG A 222 -29.96 20.64 6.61
N ALA A 223 -29.51 19.46 6.19
CA ALA A 223 -29.63 18.23 6.97
C ALA A 223 -28.85 18.28 8.28
N VAL A 224 -27.63 18.81 8.28
CA VAL A 224 -26.83 19.05 9.49
C VAL A 224 -27.53 20.04 10.42
N ARG A 225 -28.02 21.17 9.89
CA ARG A 225 -28.71 22.20 10.68
C ARG A 225 -30.02 21.70 11.28
N GLU A 226 -30.80 20.92 10.53
CA GLU A 226 -32.08 20.37 10.96
C GLU A 226 -31.94 19.06 11.74
N LYS A 227 -30.72 18.51 11.86
CA LYS A 227 -30.43 17.19 12.47
C LYS A 227 -31.26 16.07 11.84
N ARG A 228 -31.31 16.05 10.50
CA ARG A 228 -32.05 15.08 9.71
C ARG A 228 -31.10 14.29 8.83
N ASN A 229 -31.52 13.09 8.43
CA ASN A 229 -30.83 12.31 7.41
C ASN A 229 -31.15 12.84 6.01
N LEU A 230 -30.27 12.54 5.05
CA LEU A 230 -30.37 12.98 3.66
C LEU A 230 -30.47 11.76 2.73
N HIS A 231 -31.53 11.74 1.92
CA HIS A 231 -31.72 10.81 0.83
C HIS A 231 -31.35 11.45 -0.50
N VAL A 232 -30.54 10.75 -1.29
CA VAL A 232 -30.14 11.13 -2.64
C VAL A 232 -30.77 10.12 -3.61
N PRO A 233 -31.76 10.54 -4.43
CA PRO A 233 -32.42 9.63 -5.36
C PRO A 233 -31.50 9.01 -6.41
N VAL A 234 -32.05 8.09 -7.22
CA VAL A 234 -31.39 7.63 -8.45
C VAL A 234 -30.99 8.81 -9.33
N GLY A 235 -29.79 8.75 -9.90
CA GLY A 235 -29.23 9.77 -10.77
C GLY A 235 -27.71 9.84 -10.73
N ARG A 236 -27.14 10.51 -11.74
CA ARG A 236 -25.72 10.90 -11.77
C ARG A 236 -25.58 12.36 -11.42
N TYR A 237 -24.89 12.63 -10.32
CA TYR A 237 -24.67 13.97 -9.79
C TYR A 237 -23.25 14.40 -10.10
N ARG A 238 -23.10 15.42 -10.95
CA ARG A 238 -21.79 15.88 -11.41
C ARG A 238 -21.22 16.95 -10.48
N LEU A 239 -19.95 16.80 -10.10
CA LEU A 239 -19.28 17.61 -9.10
C LEU A 239 -18.08 18.32 -9.73
N SER A 240 -18.04 19.65 -9.63
CA SER A 240 -16.81 20.41 -9.94
C SER A 240 -15.85 20.44 -8.74
N ARG A 241 -16.35 20.12 -7.55
CA ARG A 241 -15.63 20.10 -6.27
C ARG A 241 -16.30 19.13 -5.28
N GLY A 242 -15.55 18.70 -4.28
CA GLY A 242 -16.04 17.83 -3.20
C GLY A 242 -17.13 18.43 -2.30
N LEU A 243 -17.95 17.56 -1.71
CA LEU A 243 -19.01 17.90 -0.74
C LEU A 243 -18.48 17.79 0.70
N TYR A 244 -18.95 18.64 1.60
CA TYR A 244 -18.48 18.68 2.99
C TYR A 244 -19.60 18.42 4.00
N VAL A 245 -19.36 17.48 4.91
CA VAL A 245 -20.16 17.26 6.12
C VAL A 245 -19.31 17.68 7.31
N ARG A 246 -19.70 18.76 7.99
CA ARG A 246 -18.92 19.34 9.09
C ARG A 246 -19.72 19.38 10.38
N ASN A 247 -19.11 18.97 11.49
CA ASN A 247 -19.68 19.07 12.84
C ASN A 247 -21.05 18.39 13.00
N ALA A 248 -21.32 17.33 12.23
CA ALA A 248 -22.56 16.57 12.34
C ALA A 248 -22.56 15.76 13.65
N THR A 249 -23.60 15.88 14.47
CA THR A 249 -23.73 15.07 15.70
C THR A 249 -24.13 13.64 15.37
N ALA A 250 -25.18 13.47 14.55
CA ALA A 250 -25.67 12.17 14.08
C ALA A 250 -26.35 12.40 12.71
N MET A 251 -25.90 11.71 11.65
CA MET A 251 -26.47 11.88 10.32
C MET A 251 -26.19 10.67 9.41
N THR A 252 -27.16 10.30 8.59
CA THR A 252 -26.98 9.38 7.45
C THR A 252 -27.17 10.12 6.13
N ILE A 253 -26.26 9.91 5.18
CA ILE A 253 -26.39 10.25 3.77
C ILE A 253 -26.53 8.94 2.99
N GLU A 254 -27.63 8.78 2.27
CA GLU A 254 -27.96 7.53 1.59
C GLU A 254 -28.41 7.77 0.15
N GLY A 255 -27.75 7.09 -0.78
CA GLY A 255 -28.23 6.95 -2.15
C GLY A 255 -29.38 5.94 -2.24
N ALA A 256 -30.24 6.09 -3.24
CA ALA A 256 -31.31 5.12 -3.52
C ALA A 256 -30.77 3.72 -3.84
N GLY A 257 -29.58 3.64 -4.45
CA GLY A 257 -28.88 2.39 -4.67
C GLY A 257 -27.45 2.62 -5.17
N ALA A 258 -26.52 1.75 -4.77
CA ALA A 258 -25.11 1.93 -5.12
C ALA A 258 -24.81 1.76 -6.61
N VAL A 259 -25.72 1.17 -7.39
CA VAL A 259 -25.60 1.02 -8.84
C VAL A 259 -26.01 2.30 -9.56
N ASP A 260 -27.12 2.92 -9.16
CA ASP A 260 -27.79 3.96 -9.93
C ASP A 260 -27.70 5.36 -9.29
N THR A 261 -27.19 5.48 -8.06
CA THR A 261 -26.86 6.77 -7.43
C THR A 261 -25.36 7.02 -7.52
N ILE A 262 -24.97 7.89 -8.46
CA ILE A 262 -23.57 8.14 -8.83
C ILE A 262 -23.15 9.55 -8.43
N LEU A 263 -22.07 9.69 -7.67
CA LEU A 263 -21.36 10.96 -7.46
C LEU A 263 -20.16 11.00 -8.41
N ASP A 264 -20.19 11.89 -9.41
CA ASP A 264 -19.17 11.96 -10.46
C ASP A 264 -18.32 13.22 -10.29
N ILE A 265 -17.07 13.05 -9.86
CA ILE A 265 -16.08 14.12 -9.70
C ILE A 265 -15.00 14.05 -10.80
N SER A 266 -15.24 13.33 -11.90
CA SER A 266 -14.24 13.16 -12.98
C SER A 266 -13.80 14.46 -13.65
N GLU A 267 -14.62 15.51 -13.58
CA GLU A 267 -14.31 16.87 -14.05
C GLU A 267 -13.96 17.83 -12.91
N GLY A 268 -13.97 17.38 -11.65
CA GLY A 268 -13.76 18.18 -10.45
C GLY A 268 -12.56 17.74 -9.62
N GLU A 269 -12.36 18.39 -8.47
CA GLU A 269 -11.23 18.13 -7.56
C GLU A 269 -11.69 17.91 -6.10
N GLY A 270 -10.98 17.05 -5.38
CA GLY A 270 -11.23 16.69 -3.98
C GLY A 270 -11.99 15.37 -3.79
N GLY A 271 -12.50 15.14 -2.58
CA GLY A 271 -13.28 13.93 -2.28
C GLY A 271 -14.76 14.12 -2.60
N CYS A 272 -15.44 13.14 -3.20
CA CYS A 272 -16.89 13.20 -3.45
C CYS A 272 -17.64 13.60 -2.17
N ILE A 273 -17.26 13.00 -1.03
CA ILE A 273 -17.73 13.40 0.30
C ILE A 273 -16.53 13.54 1.26
N SER A 274 -16.50 14.64 2.01
CA SER A 274 -15.51 14.91 3.06
C SER A 274 -16.18 15.11 4.41
N LEU A 275 -15.91 14.22 5.36
CA LEU A 275 -16.41 14.26 6.73
C LEU A 275 -15.38 14.96 7.62
N SER A 276 -15.79 15.89 8.47
CA SER A 276 -14.87 16.51 9.42
C SER A 276 -15.52 16.92 10.74
N LYS A 277 -14.80 16.64 11.84
CA LYS A 277 -15.14 17.09 13.20
C LYS A 277 -16.56 16.71 13.65
N GLY A 278 -17.13 15.65 13.08
CA GLY A 278 -18.44 15.11 13.49
C GLY A 278 -18.32 14.08 14.60
N VAL A 279 -19.46 13.60 15.10
CA VAL A 279 -19.54 12.57 16.13
C VAL A 279 -19.92 11.22 15.50
N GLU A 280 -21.07 11.14 14.81
CA GLU A 280 -21.56 9.88 14.24
C GLU A 280 -22.13 10.10 12.83
N VAL A 281 -21.49 9.55 11.80
CA VAL A 281 -21.91 9.75 10.41
C VAL A 281 -21.91 8.45 9.62
N THR A 282 -23.00 8.20 8.90
CA THR A 282 -23.10 7.09 7.94
C THR A 282 -23.20 7.62 6.51
N VAL A 283 -22.44 7.05 5.59
CA VAL A 283 -22.56 7.27 4.14
C VAL A 283 -22.78 5.92 3.47
N ARG A 284 -23.86 5.75 2.71
CA ARG A 284 -24.17 4.46 2.09
C ARG A 284 -24.83 4.52 0.73
N ASN A 285 -24.68 3.44 -0.02
CA ASN A 285 -25.33 3.18 -1.31
C ASN A 285 -24.96 4.18 -2.42
N PHE A 286 -23.66 4.38 -2.67
CA PHE A 286 -23.17 5.25 -3.74
C PHE A 286 -22.13 4.56 -4.63
N THR A 287 -22.16 4.84 -5.93
CA THR A 287 -20.96 4.77 -6.77
C THR A 287 -20.33 6.15 -6.86
N MET A 288 -19.00 6.23 -6.73
CA MET A 288 -18.22 7.47 -6.77
C MET A 288 -17.18 7.34 -7.88
N VAL A 289 -17.11 8.30 -8.80
CA VAL A 289 -16.29 8.22 -10.02
C VAL A 289 -15.34 9.40 -10.12
N GLY A 290 -14.03 9.11 -10.21
CA GLY A 290 -12.98 10.08 -10.49
C GLY A 290 -12.45 9.99 -11.93
N HIS A 291 -11.23 10.48 -12.17
CA HIS A 291 -10.63 10.55 -13.52
C HIS A 291 -9.44 9.61 -13.78
N SER A 292 -8.69 9.18 -12.77
CA SER A 292 -7.43 8.41 -12.94
C SER A 292 -7.57 6.99 -12.42
N GLY A 293 -7.36 6.01 -13.31
CA GLY A 293 -7.43 4.60 -13.00
C GLY A 293 -6.08 3.93 -12.81
N PHE A 294 -6.09 2.60 -12.84
CA PHE A 294 -4.92 1.75 -12.65
C PHE A 294 -3.86 1.97 -13.74
N ALA A 295 -4.29 2.33 -14.95
CA ALA A 295 -3.40 2.62 -16.07
C ALA A 295 -2.54 3.88 -15.82
N GLU A 296 -3.04 4.83 -15.03
CA GLU A 296 -2.36 6.08 -14.68
C GLU A 296 -1.65 6.02 -13.31
N ARG A 297 -1.47 4.81 -12.73
CA ARG A 297 -0.91 4.64 -11.38
C ARG A 297 0.49 5.22 -11.17
N ASP A 298 1.33 5.16 -12.21
CA ASP A 298 2.69 5.71 -12.21
C ASP A 298 2.67 7.24 -12.13
N GLN A 299 1.65 7.87 -12.73
CA GLN A 299 1.43 9.32 -12.68
C GLN A 299 0.75 9.77 -11.39
N CYS A 300 0.03 8.89 -10.70
CA CYS A 300 -0.61 9.21 -9.42
C CYS A 300 0.36 9.00 -8.24
N GLY A 301 1.38 8.15 -8.39
CA GLY A 301 2.33 7.76 -7.35
C GLY A 301 3.46 8.75 -7.07
N LEU A 302 4.57 8.22 -6.55
CA LEU A 302 5.77 9.00 -6.25
C LEU A 302 6.51 9.34 -7.54
N LEU A 303 6.53 10.62 -7.91
CA LEU A 303 7.29 11.14 -9.03
C LEU A 303 8.68 11.55 -8.55
N ARG A 304 9.73 11.08 -9.23
CA ARG A 304 11.11 11.44 -8.92
C ARG A 304 11.44 12.79 -9.56
N THR A 305 11.44 13.83 -8.74
CA THR A 305 11.81 15.20 -9.13
C THR A 305 13.23 15.52 -8.68
N ARG A 306 13.92 16.37 -9.45
CA ARG A 306 15.27 16.86 -9.18
C ARG A 306 15.24 18.06 -8.23
N GLY A 307 14.13 18.79 -8.15
CA GLY A 307 13.92 19.87 -7.21
C GLY A 307 13.50 19.38 -5.83
N SER A 308 12.21 19.13 -5.61
CA SER A 308 11.59 18.84 -4.30
C SER A 308 11.96 17.49 -3.64
N SER A 309 12.93 16.74 -4.16
CA SER A 309 13.28 15.34 -3.82
C SER A 309 12.24 14.30 -4.31
N TYR A 310 10.96 14.60 -4.15
CA TYR A 310 9.86 13.83 -4.72
C TYR A 310 8.59 14.70 -4.82
N PHE A 311 7.67 14.30 -5.69
CA PHE A 311 6.34 14.89 -5.81
C PHE A 311 5.29 13.78 -5.83
N TRP A 312 4.21 13.93 -5.06
CA TRP A 312 3.08 13.00 -5.17
C TRP A 312 2.20 13.43 -6.34
N GLY A 313 2.15 12.62 -7.40
CA GLY A 313 1.47 12.97 -8.64
C GLY A 313 -0.03 13.26 -8.46
N PHE A 314 -0.69 12.54 -7.55
CA PHE A 314 -2.08 12.84 -7.15
C PHE A 314 -2.26 14.24 -6.56
N GLY A 315 -1.21 14.85 -6.01
CA GLY A 315 -1.24 16.21 -5.46
C GLY A 315 -1.41 17.30 -6.52
N ALA A 316 -1.17 16.97 -7.80
CA ALA A 316 -1.44 17.87 -8.91
C ALA A 316 -2.91 17.85 -9.35
N LYS A 317 -3.55 16.68 -9.26
CA LYS A 317 -4.90 16.42 -9.78
C LYS A 317 -5.63 15.40 -8.92
N GLY A 318 -6.09 15.84 -7.76
CA GLY A 318 -6.59 14.95 -6.71
C GLY A 318 -8.09 14.68 -6.79
N CYS A 319 -8.48 13.41 -6.74
CA CYS A 319 -9.87 12.99 -6.50
C CYS A 319 -9.96 11.67 -5.71
N ASN A 320 -10.91 11.59 -4.78
CA ASN A 320 -11.24 10.39 -4.02
C ASN A 320 -12.75 10.22 -3.75
N ALA A 321 -13.13 9.05 -3.23
CA ALA A 321 -14.51 8.72 -2.89
C ALA A 321 -14.90 9.41 -1.56
N VAL A 322 -14.18 9.10 -0.48
CA VAL A 322 -14.46 9.67 0.85
C VAL A 322 -13.19 10.09 1.56
N SER A 323 -13.20 11.29 2.15
CA SER A 323 -12.20 11.77 3.11
C SER A 323 -12.81 11.89 4.51
N ILE A 324 -12.11 11.44 5.54
CA ILE A 324 -12.52 11.56 6.94
C ILE A 324 -11.45 12.32 7.72
N GLY A 325 -11.84 13.38 8.41
CA GLY A 325 -10.96 14.21 9.24
C GLY A 325 -11.48 14.37 10.67
N SER A 326 -10.98 13.58 11.61
CA SER A 326 -11.39 13.63 13.03
C SER A 326 -12.92 13.57 13.26
N THR A 327 -13.62 12.69 12.53
CA THR A 327 -15.03 12.37 12.85
C THR A 327 -15.04 11.10 13.70
N GLU A 328 -15.67 11.11 14.87
CA GLU A 328 -15.41 10.09 15.89
C GLU A 328 -15.82 8.66 15.48
N ARG A 329 -17.03 8.51 14.93
CA ARG A 329 -17.60 7.21 14.53
C ARG A 329 -18.16 7.32 13.12
N VAL A 330 -17.57 6.58 12.19
CA VAL A 330 -17.97 6.62 10.77
C VAL A 330 -18.30 5.22 10.27
N LEU A 331 -19.44 5.09 9.57
CA LEU A 331 -19.77 3.93 8.76
C LEU A 331 -19.87 4.35 7.29
N ILE A 332 -19.04 3.77 6.44
CA ILE A 332 -19.15 3.82 4.99
C ILE A 332 -19.62 2.43 4.53
N GLU A 333 -20.84 2.32 4.04
CA GLU A 333 -21.45 1.04 3.71
C GLU A 333 -21.87 0.97 2.25
N ASN A 334 -21.51 -0.09 1.53
CA ASN A 334 -21.96 -0.31 0.15
C ASN A 334 -21.65 0.89 -0.76
N CYS A 335 -20.43 1.44 -0.64
CA CYS A 335 -19.93 2.54 -1.44
C CYS A 335 -18.78 2.09 -2.34
N HIS A 336 -18.80 2.51 -3.61
CA HIS A 336 -17.91 2.00 -4.64
C HIS A 336 -17.14 3.14 -5.32
N GLY A 337 -15.87 3.30 -5.01
CA GLY A 337 -15.01 4.26 -5.69
C GLY A 337 -14.35 3.66 -6.94
N ARG A 338 -14.32 4.45 -8.01
CA ARG A 338 -13.71 4.11 -9.29
C ARG A 338 -12.88 5.26 -9.82
N ARG A 339 -11.74 4.96 -10.46
CA ARG A 339 -10.87 5.96 -11.11
C ARG A 339 -10.44 7.09 -10.18
N MET A 340 -10.14 6.75 -8.93
CA MET A 340 -9.67 7.72 -7.93
C MET A 340 -8.16 7.94 -8.07
N ALA A 341 -7.77 9.21 -8.19
CA ALA A 341 -6.38 9.60 -8.36
C ALA A 341 -5.61 9.59 -7.03
N THR A 342 -6.26 9.96 -5.92
CA THR A 342 -5.71 9.86 -4.56
C THR A 342 -6.20 8.56 -3.91
N GLU A 343 -5.99 8.41 -2.60
CA GLU A 343 -6.51 7.26 -1.87
C GLU A 343 -8.04 7.23 -1.93
N CYS A 344 -8.60 6.14 -2.44
CA CYS A 344 -10.03 6.06 -2.74
C CYS A 344 -10.88 6.33 -1.49
N PHE A 345 -10.55 5.70 -0.37
CA PHE A 345 -11.10 5.99 0.95
C PHE A 345 -9.96 6.38 1.90
N VAL A 346 -10.02 7.58 2.46
CA VAL A 346 -8.97 8.11 3.34
C VAL A 346 -9.52 8.57 4.67
N SER A 347 -8.83 8.23 5.74
CA SER A 347 -9.09 8.73 7.09
C SER A 347 -7.84 9.36 7.68
N GLY A 348 -8.01 10.51 8.30
CA GLY A 348 -6.98 11.21 9.05
C GLY A 348 -7.55 11.67 10.38
N SER A 349 -6.78 11.47 11.44
CA SER A 349 -7.19 11.86 12.78
C SER A 349 -6.01 12.35 13.60
N THR A 350 -6.29 13.31 14.47
CA THR A 350 -5.39 13.63 15.59
C THR A 350 -5.26 12.43 16.53
N SER A 351 -4.12 12.30 17.21
CA SER A 351 -3.92 11.30 18.27
C SER A 351 -4.96 11.44 19.39
N ARG A 352 -5.31 10.32 20.03
CA ARG A 352 -6.10 10.27 21.28
C ARG A 352 -5.42 10.92 22.47
N GLY A 353 -4.12 11.22 22.38
CA GLY A 353 -3.33 11.80 23.47
C GLY A 353 -2.96 10.80 24.58
N THR A 354 -2.09 11.23 25.50
CA THR A 354 -1.68 10.42 26.66
C THR A 354 -2.76 10.47 27.75
N VAL A 355 -2.62 9.66 28.80
CA VAL A 355 -3.54 9.67 29.95
C VAL A 355 -3.60 11.06 30.62
N GLU A 356 -2.47 11.76 30.67
CA GLU A 356 -2.34 13.10 31.26
C GLU A 356 -2.84 14.21 30.33
N LYS A 357 -2.87 13.95 29.02
CA LYS A 357 -3.27 14.91 27.97
C LYS A 357 -4.18 14.23 26.94
N PRO A 358 -5.38 13.78 27.35
CA PRO A 358 -6.31 13.12 26.44
C PRO A 358 -6.84 14.12 25.41
N ASN A 359 -7.13 13.62 24.22
CA ASN A 359 -7.78 14.37 23.15
C ASN A 359 -9.07 13.66 22.77
N GLU A 360 -10.21 14.24 23.15
CA GLU A 360 -11.53 13.65 22.86
C GLU A 360 -11.89 13.72 21.38
N SER A 361 -11.27 14.63 20.62
CA SER A 361 -11.56 14.92 19.20
C SER A 361 -10.76 14.06 18.22
N HIS A 362 -10.65 12.75 18.48
CA HIS A 362 -10.03 11.77 17.58
C HIS A 362 -11.07 10.79 17.00
N SER A 363 -10.71 10.12 15.92
CA SER A 363 -11.52 9.08 15.28
C SER A 363 -11.42 7.79 16.10
N LYS A 364 -12.51 7.44 16.77
CA LYS A 364 -12.63 6.29 17.68
C LYS A 364 -13.00 5.01 16.92
N GLN A 365 -13.65 5.14 15.76
CA GLN A 365 -14.04 4.02 14.91
C GLN A 365 -14.34 4.48 13.49
N THR A 366 -13.77 3.79 12.50
CA THR A 366 -14.15 3.92 11.09
C THR A 366 -14.44 2.53 10.53
N THR A 367 -15.61 2.31 9.93
CA THR A 367 -15.94 1.03 9.29
C THR A 367 -16.25 1.25 7.82
N TYR A 368 -15.54 0.55 6.95
CA TYR A 368 -15.85 0.38 5.54
C TYR A 368 -16.44 -1.03 5.37
N LEU A 369 -17.72 -1.12 5.02
CA LEU A 369 -18.46 -2.38 4.95
C LEU A 369 -19.00 -2.61 3.54
N ARG A 370 -18.61 -3.71 2.90
CA ARG A 370 -19.04 -4.06 1.52
C ARG A 370 -18.74 -2.96 0.50
N CYS A 371 -17.66 -2.22 0.71
CA CYS A 371 -17.22 -1.16 -0.20
C CYS A 371 -16.34 -1.73 -1.32
N SER A 372 -16.05 -0.93 -2.35
CA SER A 372 -15.04 -1.31 -3.34
C SER A 372 -14.17 -0.15 -3.79
N ALA A 373 -12.90 -0.44 -4.04
CA ALA A 373 -11.97 0.41 -4.78
C ALA A 373 -11.56 -0.35 -6.05
N ILE A 374 -11.98 0.16 -7.22
CA ILE A 374 -11.79 -0.53 -8.50
C ILE A 374 -11.22 0.42 -9.53
N ASP A 375 -10.18 0.01 -10.25
CA ASP A 375 -9.53 0.83 -11.27
C ASP A 375 -9.13 2.18 -10.69
N CYS A 376 -8.27 2.20 -9.66
CA CYS A 376 -7.83 3.42 -8.98
C CYS A 376 -6.32 3.62 -9.16
N GLY A 377 -5.89 4.87 -9.33
CA GLY A 377 -4.49 5.22 -9.54
C GLY A 377 -3.62 5.12 -8.28
N ARG A 378 -4.21 5.26 -7.08
CA ARG A 378 -3.49 5.20 -5.80
C ARG A 378 -4.10 4.19 -4.83
N ASN A 379 -4.05 4.42 -3.51
CA ASN A 379 -4.42 3.42 -2.51
C ASN A 379 -5.92 3.15 -2.53
N GLY A 380 -6.34 1.95 -2.15
CA GLY A 380 -7.74 1.61 -1.94
C GLY A 380 -8.26 2.25 -0.65
N PHE A 381 -7.61 1.95 0.46
CA PHE A 381 -7.94 2.45 1.79
C PHE A 381 -6.66 2.98 2.47
N ASN A 382 -6.75 4.12 3.16
CA ASN A 382 -5.60 4.69 3.86
C ASN A 382 -6.00 5.38 5.16
N ASP A 383 -5.25 5.13 6.24
CA ASP A 383 -5.22 5.96 7.42
C ASP A 383 -3.91 6.75 7.46
N VAL A 384 -3.97 8.04 7.09
CA VAL A 384 -2.77 8.86 6.86
C VAL A 384 -2.03 9.29 8.12
N MET A 385 -2.58 9.03 9.31
CA MET A 385 -2.01 9.38 10.62
C MET A 385 -2.24 8.26 11.65
N CYS A 386 -1.38 8.13 12.66
CA CYS A 386 -1.50 7.17 13.76
C CYS A 386 -2.73 7.40 14.69
N GLY A 387 -3.45 8.51 14.51
CA GLY A 387 -4.51 8.93 15.45
C GLY A 387 -5.86 8.23 15.31
N SER A 388 -6.09 7.48 14.22
CA SER A 388 -7.34 6.73 14.05
C SER A 388 -7.28 5.41 14.84
N GLU A 389 -8.35 5.08 15.56
CA GLU A 389 -8.49 3.80 16.24
C GLU A 389 -9.63 2.97 15.66
N ASN A 390 -9.50 1.65 15.77
CA ASN A 390 -10.57 0.69 15.50
C ASN A 390 -11.11 0.75 14.06
N THR A 391 -10.23 1.07 13.09
CA THR A 391 -10.57 1.07 11.67
C THR A 391 -10.84 -0.34 11.16
N SER A 392 -11.95 -0.55 10.44
CA SER A 392 -12.35 -1.86 9.90
C SER A 392 -12.64 -1.76 8.41
N VAL A 393 -11.95 -2.56 7.59
CA VAL A 393 -12.20 -2.78 6.17
C VAL A 393 -12.74 -4.20 6.02
N LEU A 394 -14.05 -4.31 5.81
CA LEU A 394 -14.81 -5.56 5.96
C LEU A 394 -15.56 -5.92 4.68
N TYR A 395 -15.29 -7.12 4.16
CA TYR A 395 -16.01 -7.69 3.01
C TYR A 395 -15.97 -6.79 1.76
N CYS A 396 -14.86 -6.07 1.57
CA CYS A 396 -14.66 -5.14 0.47
C CYS A 396 -14.02 -5.82 -0.75
N ARG A 397 -14.16 -5.18 -1.91
CA ARG A 397 -13.54 -5.59 -3.17
C ARG A 397 -12.51 -4.56 -3.63
N ILE A 398 -11.25 -4.99 -3.77
CA ILE A 398 -10.11 -4.12 -4.11
C ILE A 398 -9.44 -4.70 -5.36
N VAL A 399 -9.59 -4.03 -6.49
CA VAL A 399 -9.24 -4.59 -7.79
C VAL A 399 -8.60 -3.54 -8.69
N ASP A 400 -7.41 -3.87 -9.21
CA ASP A 400 -6.66 -2.98 -10.11
C ASP A 400 -6.43 -1.61 -9.42
N VAL A 401 -5.64 -1.63 -8.35
CA VAL A 401 -5.35 -0.48 -7.47
C VAL A 401 -3.86 -0.20 -7.49
N GLY A 402 -3.49 0.99 -7.93
CA GLY A 402 -2.10 1.37 -8.23
C GLY A 402 -1.20 1.53 -7.00
N GLY A 403 -1.80 1.86 -5.85
CA GLY A 403 -1.12 1.96 -4.56
C GLY A 403 -1.42 0.77 -3.64
N CYS A 404 -1.30 0.98 -2.34
CA CYS A 404 -1.64 -0.02 -1.31
C CYS A 404 -3.12 -0.39 -1.35
N ALA A 405 -3.46 -1.67 -1.13
CA ALA A 405 -4.83 -2.07 -0.82
C ALA A 405 -5.30 -1.45 0.50
N TRP A 406 -4.40 -1.40 1.48
CA TRP A 406 -4.55 -0.72 2.76
C TRP A 406 -3.20 -0.14 3.19
N GLU A 407 -3.17 1.06 3.74
CA GLU A 407 -1.98 1.65 4.37
C GLU A 407 -2.39 2.34 5.68
N GLY A 408 -1.64 2.12 6.77
CA GLY A 408 -1.90 2.86 8.00
C GLY A 408 -1.04 2.50 9.20
N ALA A 409 -0.89 3.49 10.09
CA ALA A 409 -0.23 3.38 11.39
C ALA A 409 -1.20 3.13 12.56
N SER A 410 -2.49 3.07 12.26
CA SER A 410 -3.60 2.99 13.22
C SER A 410 -3.55 1.79 14.16
N ARG A 411 -4.36 1.86 15.21
CA ARG A 411 -4.52 0.80 16.22
C ARG A 411 -5.80 0.01 16.02
N PHE A 412 -5.75 -1.27 16.40
CA PHE A 412 -6.89 -2.19 16.40
C PHE A 412 -7.57 -2.34 15.03
N VAL A 413 -6.78 -2.31 13.96
CA VAL A 413 -7.30 -2.35 12.60
C VAL A 413 -7.75 -3.77 12.24
N ARG A 414 -8.89 -3.88 11.55
CA ARG A 414 -9.40 -5.14 10.98
C ARG A 414 -9.46 -5.04 9.47
N PHE A 415 -8.69 -5.86 8.77
CA PHE A 415 -8.79 -6.04 7.32
C PHE A 415 -9.27 -7.47 7.07
N ILE A 416 -10.60 -7.65 7.01
CA ILE A 416 -11.23 -8.98 7.11
C ILE A 416 -12.21 -9.26 5.98
N GLY A 417 -12.13 -10.47 5.42
CA GLY A 417 -13.13 -10.97 4.46
C GLY A 417 -13.07 -10.31 3.08
N ASN A 418 -11.97 -9.64 2.75
CA ASN A 418 -11.85 -8.86 1.51
C ASN A 418 -11.36 -9.71 0.34
N TYR A 419 -11.69 -9.30 -0.88
CA TYR A 419 -11.08 -9.82 -2.10
C TYR A 419 -10.14 -8.76 -2.71
N VAL A 420 -8.88 -9.15 -2.91
CA VAL A 420 -7.80 -8.27 -3.37
C VAL A 420 -7.14 -8.88 -4.61
N ARG A 421 -7.18 -8.18 -5.75
CA ARG A 421 -6.54 -8.60 -7.00
C ARG A 421 -5.83 -7.43 -7.67
N ASN A 422 -4.58 -7.63 -8.12
CA ASN A 422 -3.79 -6.60 -8.80
C ASN A 422 -3.74 -5.27 -8.01
N ALA A 423 -3.50 -5.37 -6.72
CA ALA A 423 -3.45 -4.23 -5.81
C ALA A 423 -2.19 -4.30 -4.96
N GLY A 424 -1.69 -3.14 -4.52
CA GLY A 424 -0.52 -3.08 -3.67
C GLY A 424 -0.73 -3.65 -2.27
N THR A 425 0.32 -3.56 -1.47
CA THR A 425 0.41 -4.11 -0.11
C THR A 425 -0.73 -3.67 0.82
N VAL A 426 -1.15 -4.55 1.72
CA VAL A 426 -1.77 -4.24 3.02
C VAL A 426 -0.61 -3.87 3.96
N ALA A 427 -0.30 -2.59 4.03
CA ALA A 427 0.87 -2.03 4.70
C ALA A 427 0.51 -1.52 6.09
N MET A 428 1.19 -2.06 7.10
CA MET A 428 0.95 -1.79 8.52
C MET A 428 2.22 -1.18 9.11
N GLY A 429 2.06 -0.08 9.85
CA GLY A 429 3.15 0.70 10.43
C GLY A 429 3.26 2.08 9.80
N ASN A 430 4.43 2.46 9.29
CA ASN A 430 4.73 3.80 8.78
C ASN A 430 4.82 4.86 9.89
N LEU A 431 5.34 4.44 11.04
CA LEU A 431 5.61 5.30 12.20
C LEU A 431 6.94 6.03 12.03
N GLY A 432 6.99 6.93 11.06
CA GLY A 432 8.08 7.88 10.87
C GLY A 432 7.77 9.21 11.52
N PRO A 433 8.64 10.23 11.39
CA PRO A 433 8.53 11.49 12.12
C PRO A 433 7.17 12.19 11.97
N ALA A 434 6.52 12.08 10.81
CA ALA A 434 5.21 12.65 10.54
C ALA A 434 4.05 11.94 11.29
N ASN A 435 4.24 10.66 11.65
CA ASN A 435 3.24 9.79 12.25
C ASN A 435 3.60 9.37 13.69
N HIS A 436 4.68 9.94 14.25
CA HIS A 436 5.08 9.70 15.62
C HIS A 436 4.00 10.17 16.59
N ASP A 437 3.58 9.26 17.45
CA ASP A 437 2.58 9.48 18.48
C ASP A 437 3.24 9.25 19.84
N ALA A 438 3.10 10.22 20.77
CA ALA A 438 3.70 10.14 22.10
C ALA A 438 3.20 8.94 22.91
N THR A 439 2.07 8.36 22.53
CA THR A 439 1.52 7.16 23.18
C THR A 439 2.15 5.85 22.69
N PHE A 440 2.97 5.88 21.62
CA PHE A 440 3.56 4.67 21.02
C PHE A 440 4.35 3.80 22.01
N PRO A 441 5.20 4.34 22.91
CA PRO A 441 5.96 3.51 23.85
C PRO A 441 5.07 2.65 24.75
N GLU A 442 3.92 3.17 25.15
CA GLU A 442 3.00 2.50 26.09
C GLU A 442 1.95 1.64 25.37
N LEU A 443 1.42 2.12 24.25
CA LEU A 443 0.28 1.51 23.57
C LEU A 443 0.65 0.68 22.34
N GLY A 444 1.87 0.83 21.83
CA GLY A 444 2.25 0.37 20.49
C GLY A 444 1.51 1.13 19.39
N ALA A 445 1.67 0.68 18.15
CA ALA A 445 0.90 1.13 16.98
C ALA A 445 1.06 0.14 15.82
N GLY A 446 0.37 0.37 14.70
CA GLY A 446 0.33 -0.58 13.60
C GLY A 446 -0.26 -1.95 14.00
N GLN A 447 -1.17 -1.97 14.98
CA GLN A 447 -1.83 -3.17 15.47
C GLN A 447 -2.95 -3.61 14.51
N HIS A 448 -2.83 -4.80 13.93
CA HIS A 448 -3.71 -5.23 12.84
C HIS A 448 -4.12 -6.70 12.96
N ILE A 449 -5.34 -6.98 12.53
CA ILE A 449 -5.84 -8.32 12.21
C ILE A 449 -6.13 -8.35 10.70
N VAL A 450 -5.37 -9.17 9.98
CA VAL A 450 -5.58 -9.45 8.55
C VAL A 450 -6.07 -10.89 8.43
N ALA A 451 -7.37 -11.07 8.20
CA ALA A 451 -7.98 -12.39 8.23
C ALA A 451 -9.04 -12.67 7.18
N ASP A 452 -9.21 -13.94 6.80
CA ASP A 452 -10.29 -14.40 5.94
C ASP A 452 -10.32 -13.71 4.55
N ASN A 453 -9.19 -13.16 4.09
CA ASN A 453 -9.10 -12.47 2.81
C ASN A 453 -8.68 -13.43 1.69
N VAL A 454 -9.03 -13.05 0.45
CA VAL A 454 -8.50 -13.67 -0.77
C VAL A 454 -7.58 -12.69 -1.47
N PHE A 455 -6.32 -13.09 -1.68
CA PHE A 455 -5.33 -12.37 -2.48
C PHE A 455 -5.06 -13.13 -3.78
N GLU A 456 -5.16 -12.44 -4.92
CA GLU A 456 -5.01 -13.07 -6.23
C GLU A 456 -4.05 -12.29 -7.14
N SER A 457 -3.29 -13.03 -7.96
CA SER A 457 -2.40 -12.50 -9.00
C SER A 457 -1.18 -11.77 -8.41
N ASN A 458 -1.02 -10.48 -8.68
CA ASN A 458 0.22 -9.74 -8.51
C ASN A 458 0.08 -8.51 -7.62
N VAL A 459 1.21 -8.06 -7.07
CA VAL A 459 1.32 -6.88 -6.21
C VAL A 459 2.08 -5.78 -6.96
N PRO A 460 1.39 -4.82 -7.61
CA PRO A 460 2.02 -3.75 -8.39
C PRO A 460 2.77 -2.71 -7.55
N TYR A 461 2.53 -2.64 -6.23
CA TYR A 461 3.11 -1.66 -5.33
C TYR A 461 3.45 -2.26 -3.96
N GLY A 462 4.64 -1.94 -3.42
CA GLY A 462 5.11 -2.39 -2.10
C GLY A 462 5.80 -3.76 -2.07
N GLY A 463 5.62 -4.58 -3.10
CA GLY A 463 6.43 -5.80 -3.36
C GLY A 463 6.01 -7.06 -2.59
N CYS A 464 5.04 -6.96 -1.67
CA CYS A 464 4.38 -8.12 -1.07
C CYS A 464 2.91 -7.83 -0.73
N ALA A 465 2.06 -8.86 -0.59
CA ALA A 465 0.64 -8.64 -0.32
C ALA A 465 0.37 -8.08 1.08
N ILE A 466 1.07 -8.56 2.10
CA ILE A 466 0.91 -8.11 3.49
C ILE A 466 2.28 -7.72 4.04
N ARG A 467 2.38 -6.55 4.66
CA ARG A 467 3.62 -6.08 5.29
C ARG A 467 3.38 -5.48 6.66
N ALA A 468 4.04 -6.03 7.67
CA ALA A 468 4.32 -5.34 8.94
C ALA A 468 5.74 -4.80 8.87
N ALA A 469 5.90 -3.49 8.88
CA ALA A 469 7.21 -2.83 8.84
C ALA A 469 7.14 -1.53 9.64
N VAL A 470 8.29 -0.87 9.85
CA VAL A 470 8.36 0.53 10.31
C VAL A 470 7.44 0.82 11.52
N GLY A 471 7.54 -0.07 12.53
CA GLY A 471 7.00 0.14 13.87
C GLY A 471 5.72 -0.62 14.19
N ALA A 472 5.25 -1.48 13.29
CA ALA A 472 4.07 -2.30 13.54
C ALA A 472 4.33 -3.35 14.64
N THR A 473 3.43 -3.42 15.62
CA THR A 473 3.48 -4.43 16.69
C THR A 473 2.12 -5.09 16.90
N GLN A 474 2.11 -6.34 17.39
CA GLN A 474 0.90 -7.12 17.69
C GLN A 474 0.02 -7.30 16.44
N VAL A 475 0.60 -8.01 15.46
CA VAL A 475 -0.02 -8.27 14.16
C VAL A 475 -0.46 -9.72 14.05
N LEU A 476 -1.69 -9.95 13.60
CA LEU A 476 -2.22 -11.28 13.29
C LEU A 476 -2.52 -11.38 11.80
N VAL A 477 -1.90 -12.34 11.12
CA VAL A 477 -2.17 -12.70 9.71
C VAL A 477 -2.69 -14.13 9.68
N ARG A 478 -4.01 -14.32 9.56
CA ARG A 478 -4.60 -15.64 9.71
C ARG A 478 -5.68 -15.98 8.70
N ASP A 479 -5.80 -17.27 8.38
CA ASP A 479 -6.93 -17.80 7.61
C ASP A 479 -7.13 -17.11 6.24
N ASN A 480 -6.06 -16.56 5.64
CA ASN A 480 -6.10 -15.94 4.33
C ASN A 480 -5.78 -16.97 3.23
N LEU A 481 -6.35 -16.72 2.05
CA LEU A 481 -6.14 -17.49 0.84
C LEU A 481 -5.35 -16.67 -0.17
N PHE A 482 -4.17 -17.13 -0.56
CA PHE A 482 -3.41 -16.61 -1.70
C PHE A 482 -3.61 -17.59 -2.86
N VAL A 483 -4.12 -17.09 -3.99
CA VAL A 483 -4.47 -17.89 -5.18
C VAL A 483 -3.69 -17.37 -6.37
N ASN A 484 -3.13 -18.28 -7.17
CA ASN A 484 -2.41 -17.91 -8.39
C ASN A 484 -1.35 -16.82 -8.13
N PHE A 485 -0.63 -16.93 -7.00
CA PHE A 485 0.03 -15.76 -6.43
C PHE A 485 1.46 -15.58 -6.97
N GLY A 486 1.63 -14.51 -7.75
CA GLY A 486 2.84 -14.19 -8.52
C GLY A 486 3.86 -13.28 -7.83
N SER A 487 3.55 -12.84 -6.60
CA SER A 487 4.37 -11.93 -5.81
C SER A 487 4.73 -12.53 -4.45
N SER A 488 5.55 -11.84 -3.64
CA SER A 488 5.78 -12.27 -2.26
C SER A 488 4.52 -12.07 -1.42
N ALA A 489 4.18 -12.99 -0.53
CA ALA A 489 2.88 -12.94 0.16
C ALA A 489 2.95 -12.13 1.46
N VAL A 490 3.64 -12.62 2.49
CA VAL A 490 3.70 -11.99 3.81
C VAL A 490 5.14 -11.60 4.17
N ASN A 491 5.34 -10.35 4.57
CA ASN A 491 6.62 -9.87 5.10
C ASN A 491 6.44 -9.22 6.48
N ILE A 492 7.09 -9.78 7.50
CA ILE A 492 7.17 -9.20 8.84
C ILE A 492 8.61 -8.73 9.04
N SER A 493 8.82 -7.43 8.80
CA SER A 493 10.15 -6.82 8.74
C SER A 493 10.50 -6.12 10.05
N GLY A 494 11.56 -6.61 10.69
CA GLY A 494 12.22 -5.91 11.79
C GLY A 494 13.17 -4.81 11.30
N LYS A 495 13.50 -4.80 10.00
CA LYS A 495 14.31 -3.75 9.38
C LYS A 495 13.58 -2.42 9.44
N SER A 496 14.34 -1.37 9.73
CA SER A 496 13.85 -0.01 9.77
C SER A 496 14.87 0.94 9.12
N ASP A 497 14.59 2.24 9.13
CA ASP A 497 15.60 3.27 8.88
C ASP A 497 15.86 4.06 10.16
N LEU A 498 16.67 5.12 10.07
CA LEU A 498 17.04 5.94 11.22
C LEU A 498 15.85 6.69 11.83
N THR A 499 14.76 6.83 11.09
CA THR A 499 13.61 7.68 11.41
C THR A 499 12.36 6.90 11.77
N HIS A 500 12.39 5.57 11.72
CA HIS A 500 11.23 4.71 12.01
C HIS A 500 11.54 3.68 13.09
N TYR A 501 10.49 3.23 13.79
CA TYR A 501 10.58 2.16 14.79
C TYR A 501 10.71 0.76 14.14
N PRO A 502 11.36 -0.22 14.78
CA PRO A 502 11.34 -1.61 14.31
C PRO A 502 10.00 -2.29 14.63
N SER A 503 9.63 -3.28 13.83
CA SER A 503 8.42 -4.10 14.03
C SER A 503 8.72 -5.33 14.88
N ALA A 504 7.71 -5.85 15.59
CA ALA A 504 7.83 -7.05 16.43
C ALA A 504 6.46 -7.70 16.69
N ASN A 505 6.44 -8.87 17.34
CA ASN A 505 5.24 -9.52 17.88
C ASN A 505 4.17 -9.80 16.80
N ALA A 506 4.39 -10.85 16.02
CA ALA A 506 3.45 -11.24 14.96
C ALA A 506 3.13 -12.74 14.97
N THR A 507 1.94 -13.08 14.50
CA THR A 507 1.55 -14.47 14.24
C THR A 507 1.02 -14.61 12.82
N ILE A 508 1.56 -15.59 12.09
CA ILE A 508 1.12 -15.98 10.74
C ILE A 508 0.60 -17.41 10.83
N SER A 509 -0.72 -17.61 10.73
CA SER A 509 -1.28 -18.95 10.94
C SER A 509 -2.53 -19.30 10.16
N GLY A 510 -2.68 -20.56 9.76
CA GLY A 510 -3.90 -21.05 9.10
C GLY A 510 -4.07 -20.56 7.66
N ASN A 511 -3.04 -19.94 7.07
CA ASN A 511 -3.13 -19.41 5.71
C ASN A 511 -2.84 -20.50 4.66
N LEU A 512 -3.48 -20.39 3.51
CA LEU A 512 -3.20 -21.19 2.32
C LEU A 512 -2.50 -20.32 1.28
N PHE A 513 -1.27 -20.70 0.95
CA PHE A 513 -0.43 -20.04 -0.05
C PHE A 513 -0.32 -20.92 -1.30
N ASP A 514 -1.21 -20.73 -2.27
CA ASP A 514 -1.01 -21.21 -3.64
C ASP A 514 -0.13 -20.20 -4.38
N MET A 515 1.18 -20.45 -4.32
CA MET A 515 2.22 -19.62 -4.93
C MET A 515 2.41 -19.91 -6.42
N THR A 516 1.44 -20.54 -7.09
CA THR A 516 1.55 -20.82 -8.52
C THR A 516 1.44 -19.53 -9.34
N GLU A 517 2.51 -19.12 -10.02
CA GLU A 517 2.45 -18.01 -10.99
C GLU A 517 1.70 -18.46 -12.25
N ILE A 518 0.76 -17.63 -12.72
CA ILE A 518 -0.03 -17.90 -13.94
C ILE A 518 0.49 -17.11 -15.16
N GLY A 519 1.39 -16.15 -14.95
CA GLY A 519 2.09 -15.44 -16.01
C GLY A 519 3.11 -16.30 -16.76
N GLU A 520 3.60 -15.80 -17.89
CA GLU A 520 4.51 -16.54 -18.78
C GLU A 520 5.86 -16.89 -18.15
N LYS A 521 6.31 -16.11 -17.15
CA LYS A 521 7.61 -16.28 -16.51
C LYS A 521 7.51 -16.12 -15.00
N SER A 522 7.87 -17.19 -14.28
CA SER A 522 8.05 -17.14 -12.84
C SER A 522 9.19 -16.21 -12.43
N SER A 523 8.96 -15.42 -11.38
CA SER A 523 9.93 -14.49 -10.79
C SER A 523 10.24 -14.85 -9.33
N PRO A 524 11.45 -14.52 -8.82
CA PRO A 524 11.81 -14.76 -7.43
C PRO A 524 10.78 -14.17 -6.47
N ARG A 525 10.23 -15.00 -5.57
CA ARG A 525 9.26 -14.57 -4.55
C ARG A 525 9.30 -15.43 -3.30
N ILE A 526 8.82 -14.86 -2.20
CA ILE A 526 8.83 -15.50 -0.88
C ILE A 526 7.39 -15.53 -0.34
N ALA A 527 6.90 -16.69 0.08
CA ALA A 527 5.57 -16.77 0.68
C ALA A 527 5.55 -16.11 2.07
N VAL A 528 6.52 -16.43 2.93
CA VAL A 528 6.68 -15.83 4.26
C VAL A 528 8.13 -15.38 4.48
N ASP A 529 8.34 -14.08 4.66
CA ASP A 529 9.66 -13.48 4.95
C ASP A 529 9.67 -12.76 6.31
N VAL A 530 10.48 -13.25 7.24
CA VAL A 530 10.53 -12.80 8.64
C VAL A 530 11.92 -12.32 9.02
N SER A 531 12.01 -11.06 9.45
CA SER A 531 13.22 -10.48 10.07
C SER A 531 12.91 -9.74 11.38
N ALA A 532 11.66 -9.73 11.83
CA ALA A 532 11.24 -9.19 13.12
C ALA A 532 11.36 -10.25 14.23
N PRO A 533 11.58 -9.83 15.49
CA PRO A 533 11.57 -10.73 16.64
C PRO A 533 10.14 -11.10 17.09
N ASP A 534 10.05 -12.15 17.90
CA ASP A 534 8.82 -12.63 18.54
C ASP A 534 7.73 -13.00 17.52
N VAL A 535 8.11 -13.77 16.50
CA VAL A 535 7.21 -14.18 15.40
C VAL A 535 6.94 -15.67 15.43
N ILE A 536 5.64 -16.01 15.31
CA ILE A 536 5.17 -17.38 15.15
C ILE A 536 4.67 -17.56 13.71
N VAL A 537 5.14 -18.63 13.04
CA VAL A 537 4.66 -19.06 11.72
C VAL A 537 4.16 -20.50 11.85
N GLY A 538 2.84 -20.67 11.97
CA GLY A 538 2.23 -21.91 12.43
C GLY A 538 1.09 -22.40 11.53
N ASN A 539 0.96 -23.70 11.27
CA ASN A 539 -0.25 -24.27 10.64
C ASN A 539 -0.60 -23.68 9.25
N ASN A 540 0.40 -23.35 8.42
CA ASN A 540 0.16 -22.85 7.06
C ASN A 540 0.36 -23.95 6.01
N GLN A 541 -0.36 -23.85 4.90
CA GLN A 541 -0.08 -24.65 3.71
C GLN A 541 0.58 -23.77 2.65
N ILE A 542 1.77 -24.13 2.18
CA ILE A 542 2.51 -23.39 1.15
C ILE A 542 2.87 -24.32 0.02
N TYR A 543 2.45 -24.01 -1.20
CA TYR A 543 2.75 -24.87 -2.33
C TYR A 543 2.79 -24.15 -3.68
N VAL A 544 3.40 -24.84 -4.63
CA VAL A 544 3.23 -24.61 -6.07
C VAL A 544 2.53 -25.82 -6.67
N ARG A 545 1.56 -25.60 -7.55
CA ARG A 545 0.86 -26.68 -8.26
C ARG A 545 1.76 -27.25 -9.35
N GLY A 546 1.74 -28.57 -9.51
CA GLY A 546 2.57 -29.25 -10.50
C GLY A 546 4.02 -29.33 -10.07
N ASP A 547 4.93 -29.07 -11.00
CA ASP A 547 6.37 -29.22 -10.79
C ASP A 547 6.94 -28.16 -9.85
N CYS A 548 8.11 -28.46 -9.29
CA CYS A 548 8.84 -27.53 -8.43
C CYS A 548 9.19 -26.23 -9.17
N ASP A 549 8.80 -25.08 -8.61
CA ASP A 549 9.21 -23.77 -9.12
C ASP A 549 10.48 -23.29 -8.39
N PRO A 550 11.65 -23.23 -9.06
CA PRO A 550 12.92 -22.85 -8.44
C PRO A 550 12.96 -21.40 -7.92
N GLN A 551 12.02 -20.55 -8.33
CA GLN A 551 11.98 -19.13 -7.93
C GLN A 551 11.22 -18.89 -6.62
N VAL A 552 10.55 -19.91 -6.07
CA VAL A 552 9.75 -19.78 -4.84
C VAL A 552 10.54 -20.21 -3.62
N THR A 553 10.63 -19.33 -2.62
CA THR A 553 10.99 -19.69 -1.25
C THR A 553 9.72 -19.73 -0.39
N ALA A 554 9.45 -20.83 0.30
CA ALA A 554 8.26 -20.92 1.14
C ALA A 554 8.41 -20.05 2.41
N ILE A 555 9.42 -20.33 3.24
CA ILE A 555 9.67 -19.57 4.47
C ILE A 555 11.12 -19.12 4.50
N LYS A 556 11.33 -17.82 4.68
CA LYS A 556 12.63 -17.21 4.96
C LYS A 556 12.61 -16.58 6.35
N VAL A 557 13.62 -16.88 7.15
CA VAL A 557 13.90 -16.18 8.42
C VAL A 557 15.30 -15.59 8.39
N GLU A 558 15.47 -14.41 8.98
CA GLU A 558 16.74 -13.69 8.89
C GLU A 558 17.27 -13.27 10.26
N GLU A 559 18.53 -13.63 10.52
CA GLU A 559 19.28 -13.20 11.70
C GLU A 559 19.55 -11.68 11.60
N PRO A 560 19.44 -10.89 12.70
CA PRO A 560 19.41 -11.28 14.11
C PRO A 560 18.02 -11.31 14.76
N ALA A 561 16.95 -11.64 14.02
CA ALA A 561 15.65 -11.87 14.65
C ALA A 561 15.76 -12.91 15.78
N VAL A 562 15.04 -12.72 16.89
CA VAL A 562 15.04 -13.63 18.05
C VAL A 562 13.63 -14.14 18.36
N HIS A 563 13.53 -15.25 19.08
CA HIS A 563 12.27 -15.87 19.52
C HIS A 563 11.35 -16.23 18.35
N LEU A 564 11.87 -17.02 17.41
CA LEU A 564 11.10 -17.48 16.24
C LEU A 564 10.60 -18.90 16.45
N ASN A 565 9.31 -19.12 16.18
CA ASN A 565 8.71 -20.46 16.22
C ASN A 565 8.02 -20.76 14.89
N ILE A 566 8.62 -21.66 14.10
CA ILE A 566 8.14 -22.07 12.78
C ILE A 566 7.64 -23.51 12.90
N HIS A 567 6.32 -23.70 12.91
CA HIS A 567 5.76 -25.02 13.22
C HIS A 567 4.55 -25.47 12.43
N ASP A 568 4.40 -26.79 12.28
CA ASP A 568 3.21 -27.44 11.72
C ASP A 568 2.83 -26.90 10.32
N ASN A 569 3.80 -26.45 9.53
CA ASN A 569 3.57 -26.00 8.16
C ASN A 569 3.71 -27.16 7.17
N LEU A 570 2.84 -27.19 6.15
CA LEU A 570 2.93 -28.11 5.01
C LEU A 570 3.46 -27.37 3.78
N ILE A 571 4.69 -27.68 3.38
CA ILE A 571 5.43 -27.03 2.29
C ILE A 571 5.65 -28.00 1.13
N ARG A 572 5.28 -27.60 -0.09
CA ARG A 572 5.40 -28.46 -1.28
C ARG A 572 5.90 -27.73 -2.53
N ASN A 573 6.78 -28.36 -3.29
CA ASN A 573 7.13 -27.96 -4.66
C ASN A 573 7.75 -26.55 -4.79
N CYS A 574 8.44 -26.07 -3.75
CA CYS A 574 9.13 -24.78 -3.78
C CYS A 574 10.61 -24.93 -4.14
N GLY A 575 11.21 -23.94 -4.79
CA GLY A 575 12.65 -23.89 -5.01
C GLY A 575 13.45 -24.05 -3.71
N ALA A 576 12.99 -23.37 -2.66
CA ALA A 576 13.45 -23.61 -1.30
C ALA A 576 12.27 -23.73 -0.32
N GLY A 577 12.37 -24.68 0.62
CA GLY A 577 11.36 -24.87 1.66
C GLY A 577 11.55 -23.86 2.80
N ILE A 578 12.43 -24.17 3.75
CA ILE A 578 12.78 -23.28 4.87
C ILE A 578 14.21 -22.79 4.68
N VAL A 579 14.40 -21.47 4.72
CA VAL A 579 15.70 -20.82 4.57
C VAL A 579 15.97 -19.92 5.77
N THR A 580 17.14 -20.04 6.37
CA THR A 580 17.70 -19.01 7.26
C THR A 580 18.73 -18.17 6.51
N SER A 581 18.82 -16.88 6.81
CA SER A 581 19.83 -15.97 6.24
C SER A 581 20.37 -15.00 7.28
N ARG A 582 21.33 -14.15 6.88
CA ARG A 582 21.96 -13.12 7.70
C ARG A 582 21.63 -11.73 7.15
N ALA A 583 21.19 -10.82 8.00
CA ALA A 583 21.11 -9.40 7.65
C ALA A 583 22.45 -8.70 7.93
N SER A 584 22.87 -7.85 7.00
CA SER A 584 24.04 -6.99 7.15
C SER A 584 23.64 -5.53 7.28
N SER A 585 24.36 -4.77 8.10
CA SER A 585 24.29 -3.30 8.21
C SER A 585 25.67 -2.68 7.97
N ARG A 586 25.77 -1.35 8.08
CA ARG A 586 26.97 -0.58 7.78
C ARG A 586 27.22 0.51 8.82
N VAL A 587 28.50 0.74 9.08
CA VAL A 587 28.98 1.88 9.86
C VAL A 587 28.64 3.18 9.12
N GLY A 588 28.10 4.16 9.84
CA GLY A 588 27.91 5.53 9.39
C GLY A 588 29.09 6.40 9.77
N GLU A 589 29.11 6.88 11.01
CA GLU A 589 30.19 7.69 11.57
C GLU A 589 30.89 6.94 12.71
N VAL A 590 32.22 6.95 12.71
CA VAL A 590 33.05 6.45 13.81
C VAL A 590 33.20 7.57 14.83
N VAL A 591 32.71 7.35 16.05
CA VAL A 591 32.76 8.34 17.13
C VAL A 591 34.11 8.24 17.85
N ASP A 592 34.52 7.01 18.17
CA ASP A 592 35.81 6.70 18.78
C ASP A 592 36.18 5.23 18.46
N GLY A 593 37.25 4.71 19.08
CA GLY A 593 37.72 3.34 18.85
C GLY A 593 36.77 2.23 19.30
N ARG A 594 35.69 2.52 20.02
CA ARG A 594 34.68 1.57 20.50
C ARG A 594 33.28 1.90 20.04
N THR A 595 33.03 3.14 19.64
CA THR A 595 31.68 3.65 19.39
C THR A 595 31.52 4.11 17.95
N PHE A 596 30.42 3.70 17.32
CA PHE A 596 30.06 4.15 15.98
C PHE A 596 28.54 4.29 15.83
N THR A 597 28.11 4.95 14.77
CA THR A 597 26.70 5.12 14.38
C THR A 597 26.36 4.30 13.15
N LEU A 598 25.07 4.07 12.89
CA LEU A 598 24.62 3.31 11.72
C LEU A 598 24.37 4.20 10.51
N SER A 599 24.81 3.80 9.32
CA SER A 599 24.40 4.47 8.07
C SER A 599 23.05 3.96 7.56
N THR A 600 22.64 2.74 7.94
CA THR A 600 21.34 2.14 7.63
C THR A 600 20.89 1.23 8.78
N ARG A 601 19.60 1.22 9.15
CA ARG A 601 19.07 0.30 10.19
C ARG A 601 18.49 -1.00 9.59
N THR A 602 19.28 -1.66 8.76
CA THR A 602 18.90 -2.95 8.14
C THR A 602 18.92 -4.14 9.10
N VAL A 603 19.31 -3.93 10.36
CA VAL A 603 19.20 -4.89 11.47
C VAL A 603 18.16 -4.40 12.49
N PRO A 604 17.32 -5.29 13.04
CA PRO A 604 16.26 -4.95 13.98
C PRO A 604 16.85 -4.59 15.36
N LEU A 605 17.17 -3.31 15.56
CA LEU A 605 17.64 -2.79 16.84
C LEU A 605 16.53 -1.99 17.49
N ASP A 606 15.87 -2.58 18.49
CA ASP A 606 14.84 -1.91 19.26
C ASP A 606 15.44 -1.25 20.49
N HIS A 607 15.25 0.05 20.59
CA HIS A 607 15.67 0.86 21.73
C HIS A 607 14.95 0.52 23.02
N ARG A 608 13.70 0.08 22.91
CA ARG A 608 12.87 -0.34 24.04
C ARG A 608 13.49 -1.55 24.73
N ALA A 609 14.41 -2.21 24.04
CA ALA A 609 15.20 -3.31 24.54
C ALA A 609 16.70 -2.99 24.40
N ALA A 610 17.18 -1.85 24.93
CA ALA A 610 18.60 -1.48 24.88
C ALA A 610 19.56 -2.56 25.44
N ASP A 611 19.08 -3.37 26.41
CA ASP A 611 19.81 -4.53 26.92
C ASP A 611 19.75 -5.77 26.02
N GLN A 612 18.81 -5.84 25.06
CA GLN A 612 18.61 -6.98 24.15
C GLN A 612 19.91 -7.37 23.45
N CYS A 613 20.68 -6.36 23.00
CA CYS A 613 21.87 -6.56 22.20
C CYS A 613 23.16 -6.65 23.03
N ARG A 614 23.09 -6.51 24.36
CA ARG A 614 24.28 -6.62 25.21
C ARG A 614 24.85 -8.03 25.11
N GLY A 615 26.13 -8.12 24.78
CA GLY A 615 26.84 -9.38 24.58
C GLY A 615 26.62 -10.03 23.22
N TRP A 616 25.81 -9.45 22.32
CA TRP A 616 25.70 -9.94 20.96
C TRP A 616 27.06 -9.86 20.25
N GLY A 617 27.34 -10.86 19.42
CA GLY A 617 28.47 -10.85 18.52
C GLY A 617 28.24 -9.87 17.37
N LEU A 618 29.29 -9.18 16.96
CA LEU A 618 29.31 -8.34 15.77
C LEU A 618 30.42 -8.84 14.85
N VAL A 619 30.04 -9.27 13.65
CA VAL A 619 30.97 -9.79 12.65
C VAL A 619 31.30 -8.71 11.64
N TRP A 620 32.55 -8.30 11.58
CA TRP A 620 33.05 -7.35 10.58
C TRP A 620 33.23 -8.03 9.24
N LEU A 621 32.81 -7.37 8.15
CA LEU A 621 32.87 -7.90 6.79
C LEU A 621 33.94 -7.20 5.96
N ALA A 622 34.84 -7.97 5.35
CA ALA A 622 35.76 -7.51 4.31
C ALA A 622 35.41 -8.19 2.98
N GLY A 623 35.05 -7.41 1.96
CA GLY A 623 34.59 -7.95 0.67
C GLY A 623 33.35 -8.84 0.79
N GLY A 624 32.49 -8.60 1.80
CA GLY A 624 31.31 -9.41 2.08
C GLY A 624 31.58 -10.73 2.79
N ARG A 625 32.80 -10.95 3.30
CA ARG A 625 33.18 -12.14 4.08
C ARG A 625 33.59 -11.76 5.49
N PRO A 626 33.32 -12.60 6.51
CA PRO A 626 33.77 -12.37 7.87
C PRO A 626 35.29 -12.17 7.97
N ALA A 627 35.70 -11.13 8.71
CA ALA A 627 37.10 -10.73 8.86
C ALA A 627 37.53 -10.56 10.32
N ALA A 628 36.63 -10.10 11.18
CA ALA A 628 36.88 -9.96 12.62
C ALA A 628 35.58 -10.09 13.42
N LEU A 629 35.70 -10.36 14.71
CA LEU A 629 34.58 -10.46 15.64
C LEU A 629 34.76 -9.44 16.78
N SER A 630 33.69 -8.76 17.12
CA SER A 630 33.59 -7.92 18.33
C SER A 630 32.34 -8.32 19.12
N ALA A 631 32.20 -7.78 20.33
CA ALA A 631 31.01 -7.94 21.15
C ALA A 631 30.40 -6.57 21.45
N ILE A 632 29.07 -6.49 21.46
CA ILE A 632 28.34 -5.28 21.79
C ILE A 632 28.26 -5.12 23.31
N GLU A 633 28.63 -3.94 23.80
CA GLU A 633 28.45 -3.55 25.20
C GLU A 633 27.08 -2.90 25.42
N ALA A 634 26.72 -1.96 24.55
CA ALA A 634 25.51 -1.17 24.67
C ALA A 634 25.05 -0.58 23.33
N ILE A 635 23.77 -0.22 23.27
CA ILE A 635 23.17 0.60 22.21
C ILE A 635 22.47 1.79 22.87
N ALA A 636 22.66 2.98 22.30
CA ALA A 636 22.08 4.23 22.83
C ALA A 636 21.48 5.11 21.71
N GLY A 637 20.58 6.02 22.07
CA GLY A 637 19.99 6.99 21.14
C GLY A 637 18.98 6.36 20.17
N ALA A 638 18.39 5.24 20.58
CA ALA A 638 17.49 4.46 19.75
C ALA A 638 16.01 4.85 20.04
N GLU A 639 15.77 5.50 21.19
CA GLU A 639 14.50 6.00 21.73
C GLU A 639 13.92 7.20 21.00
N THR A 640 14.77 7.89 20.25
CA THR A 640 14.36 8.93 19.30
C THR A 640 14.76 8.52 17.88
N THR A 641 14.35 9.31 16.90
CA THR A 641 14.78 9.17 15.49
C THR A 641 16.22 9.65 15.25
N ASP A 642 17.02 9.81 16.31
CA ASP A 642 18.39 10.30 16.20
C ASP A 642 19.39 9.16 15.92
N LYS A 643 20.68 9.52 15.83
CA LYS A 643 21.77 8.61 15.50
C LYS A 643 21.91 7.52 16.56
N VAL A 644 21.43 6.31 16.27
CA VAL A 644 21.73 5.09 17.05
C VAL A 644 23.23 4.91 17.13
N ARG A 645 23.73 4.77 18.35
CA ARG A 645 25.13 4.49 18.65
C ARG A 645 25.26 3.05 19.13
N VAL A 646 26.23 2.36 18.57
CA VAL A 646 26.67 1.03 19.01
C VAL A 646 28.01 1.19 19.70
N THR A 647 28.13 0.67 20.91
CA THR A 647 29.38 0.64 21.68
C THR A 647 29.87 -0.79 21.82
N LEU A 648 31.13 -1.03 21.47
CA LEU A 648 31.82 -2.31 21.54
C LEU A 648 32.48 -2.51 22.90
N GLN A 649 32.49 -3.76 23.38
CA GLN A 649 33.19 -4.15 24.61
C GLN A 649 34.70 -3.85 24.50
N GLU A 650 35.32 -4.20 23.37
CA GLU A 650 36.74 -3.96 23.11
C GLU A 650 36.91 -2.99 21.92
N PRO A 651 37.98 -2.18 21.88
CA PRO A 651 38.26 -1.29 20.75
C PRO A 651 38.44 -2.04 19.43
N TYR A 652 37.94 -1.47 18.33
CA TYR A 652 38.12 -1.94 16.96
C TYR A 652 38.31 -0.77 15.99
N THR A 653 39.22 -0.90 15.03
CA THR A 653 39.52 0.16 14.05
C THR A 653 38.54 0.12 12.87
N ALA A 654 37.27 0.46 13.11
CA ALA A 654 36.25 0.58 12.07
C ALA A 654 36.44 1.84 11.21
N LYS A 655 35.87 1.83 10.01
CA LYS A 655 35.75 2.97 9.09
C LYS A 655 34.30 3.16 8.67
N ALA A 656 33.94 4.39 8.31
CA ALA A 656 32.66 4.68 7.69
C ALA A 656 32.43 3.79 6.46
N GLY A 657 31.26 3.18 6.35
CA GLY A 657 30.89 2.27 5.27
C GLY A 657 31.27 0.79 5.49
N ASP A 658 32.08 0.46 6.50
CA ASP A 658 32.40 -0.93 6.84
C ASP A 658 31.11 -1.72 7.09
N GLY A 659 31.03 -2.91 6.50
CA GLY A 659 29.88 -3.80 6.66
C GLY A 659 30.02 -4.66 7.91
N PHE A 660 28.89 -4.97 8.54
CA PHE A 660 28.85 -5.91 9.65
C PHE A 660 27.54 -6.71 9.70
N GLU A 661 27.59 -7.86 10.36
CA GLU A 661 26.43 -8.71 10.70
C GLU A 661 26.36 -8.87 12.23
N LEU A 662 25.20 -9.29 12.75
CA LEU A 662 24.98 -9.46 14.19
C LEU A 662 24.61 -10.90 14.52
N ILE A 663 25.16 -11.40 15.63
CA ILE A 663 24.91 -12.73 16.17
C ILE A 663 24.28 -12.59 17.56
N PRO A 664 23.00 -12.93 17.76
CA PRO A 664 22.40 -12.91 19.08
C PRO A 664 23.06 -13.95 20.00
N THR A 665 23.16 -13.65 21.29
CA THR A 665 23.67 -14.61 22.30
C THR A 665 22.82 -15.88 22.35
N ALA A 666 21.51 -15.72 22.14
CA ALA A 666 20.56 -16.80 21.94
C ALA A 666 19.51 -16.37 20.92
N ALA A 667 19.49 -17.01 19.75
CA ALA A 667 18.49 -16.76 18.72
C ALA A 667 17.09 -17.25 19.16
N ASN A 668 17.03 -18.36 19.90
CA ASN A 668 15.79 -18.99 20.35
C ASN A 668 14.86 -19.32 19.17
N TRP A 669 15.43 -19.99 18.17
CA TRP A 669 14.72 -20.41 16.97
C TRP A 669 14.32 -21.87 17.08
N VAL A 670 13.05 -22.16 16.86
CA VAL A 670 12.52 -23.53 16.85
C VAL A 670 11.77 -23.77 15.56
N PHE A 671 12.27 -24.72 14.76
CA PHE A 671 11.61 -25.22 13.54
C PHE A 671 11.09 -26.63 13.84
N ARG A 672 9.77 -26.80 14.01
CA ARG A 672 9.22 -28.11 14.45
C ARG A 672 7.94 -28.57 13.77
N GLY A 673 7.76 -29.87 13.59
CA GLY A 673 6.50 -30.42 13.07
C GLY A 673 6.19 -30.05 11.61
N ASN A 674 7.13 -29.42 10.90
CA ASN A 674 6.92 -29.04 9.51
C ASN A 674 7.04 -30.27 8.61
N THR A 675 6.22 -30.33 7.56
CA THR A 675 6.36 -31.29 6.46
C THR A 675 6.85 -30.53 5.24
N VAL A 676 8.05 -30.87 4.74
CA VAL A 676 8.66 -30.27 3.55
C VAL A 676 8.86 -31.36 2.50
N SER A 677 8.24 -31.19 1.33
CA SER A 677 8.30 -32.18 0.24
C SER A 677 8.43 -31.53 -1.13
N GLY A 678 9.07 -32.18 -2.09
CA GLY A 678 9.11 -31.70 -3.47
C GLY A 678 9.95 -30.43 -3.67
N CYS A 679 10.75 -30.01 -2.70
CA CYS A 679 11.57 -28.81 -2.83
C CYS A 679 12.97 -29.12 -3.41
N ARG A 680 13.53 -28.23 -4.24
CA ARG A 680 14.93 -28.36 -4.71
C ARG A 680 15.95 -28.17 -3.59
N ARG A 681 15.63 -27.32 -2.63
CA ARG A 681 16.43 -27.06 -1.42
C ARG A 681 15.49 -27.10 -0.20
N PRO A 682 15.17 -28.29 0.33
CA PRO A 682 14.11 -28.42 1.35
C PRO A 682 14.37 -27.58 2.60
N ILE A 683 15.55 -27.71 3.21
CA ILE A 683 15.96 -26.87 4.35
C ILE A 683 17.37 -26.34 4.13
N VAL A 684 17.54 -25.03 4.27
CA VAL A 684 18.82 -24.32 4.16
C VAL A 684 19.03 -23.49 5.42
N LEU A 685 20.02 -23.87 6.21
CA LEU A 685 20.38 -23.19 7.46
C LEU A 685 21.64 -22.35 7.21
N ASP A 686 21.47 -21.17 6.59
CA ASP A 686 22.52 -20.20 6.23
C ASP A 686 22.53 -18.96 7.13
N SER A 687 22.45 -19.19 8.44
CA SER A 687 22.69 -18.18 9.48
C SER A 687 23.79 -18.66 10.44
N TYR A 688 24.25 -17.83 11.37
CA TYR A 688 25.27 -18.26 12.33
C TYR A 688 24.68 -19.29 13.30
N GLY A 689 23.44 -19.04 13.76
CA GLY A 689 22.74 -19.92 14.68
C GLY A 689 23.41 -19.95 16.06
N GLY A 690 23.13 -21.00 16.83
CA GLY A 690 23.64 -21.15 18.19
C GLY A 690 22.96 -22.30 18.94
N PRO A 691 23.31 -22.51 20.22
CA PRO A 691 22.74 -23.59 21.04
C PRO A 691 21.20 -23.56 21.15
N SER A 692 20.57 -22.41 20.90
CA SER A 692 19.12 -22.24 20.93
C SER A 692 18.45 -22.24 19.55
N SER A 693 19.17 -22.68 18.50
CA SER A 693 18.64 -22.85 17.14
C SER A 693 18.39 -24.33 16.87
N ILE A 694 17.12 -24.75 16.88
CA ILE A 694 16.72 -26.16 16.92
C ILE A 694 15.77 -26.49 15.76
N VAL A 695 16.11 -27.52 15.00
CA VAL A 695 15.25 -28.14 13.97
C VAL A 695 14.84 -29.52 14.48
N ARG A 696 13.56 -29.70 14.80
CA ARG A 696 13.10 -30.93 15.46
C ARG A 696 11.78 -31.49 14.94
N ALA A 697 11.64 -32.83 14.92
CA ALA A 697 10.39 -33.48 14.58
C ALA A 697 9.78 -33.03 13.25
N ASN A 698 10.62 -32.70 12.25
CA ASN A 698 10.17 -32.36 10.90
C ASN A 698 10.19 -33.60 10.00
N ILE A 699 9.30 -33.63 9.02
CA ILE A 699 9.32 -34.61 7.93
C ILE A 699 9.87 -33.91 6.69
N VAL A 700 10.98 -34.41 6.14
CA VAL A 700 11.64 -33.85 4.97
C VAL A 700 11.76 -34.94 3.92
N THR A 701 11.11 -34.75 2.78
CA THR A 701 11.13 -35.74 1.68
C THR A 701 11.50 -35.09 0.37
N ARG A 702 12.18 -35.81 -0.51
CA ARG A 702 12.45 -35.33 -1.87
C ARG A 702 11.17 -35.13 -2.68
N GLY A 703 10.15 -35.96 -2.42
CA GLY A 703 8.93 -35.99 -3.24
C GLY A 703 9.25 -36.42 -4.67
N GLY A 704 8.55 -35.83 -5.65
CA GLY A 704 8.79 -36.09 -7.07
C GLY A 704 9.88 -35.24 -7.71
N THR A 705 10.58 -34.39 -6.96
CA THR A 705 11.53 -33.43 -7.52
C THR A 705 12.85 -34.11 -7.85
N PRO A 706 13.33 -34.04 -9.13
CA PRO A 706 14.59 -34.64 -9.53
C PRO A 706 15.78 -33.77 -9.13
N ASP A 707 16.98 -34.36 -9.16
CA ASP A 707 18.28 -33.71 -9.02
C ASP A 707 18.49 -32.96 -7.68
N VAL A 708 17.75 -33.36 -6.65
CA VAL A 708 17.88 -32.75 -5.32
C VAL A 708 19.14 -33.25 -4.64
N LYS A 709 20.16 -32.40 -4.58
CA LYS A 709 21.50 -32.76 -4.07
C LYS A 709 21.55 -32.97 -2.57
N GLN A 710 20.69 -32.30 -1.80
CA GLN A 710 20.62 -32.54 -0.36
C GLN A 710 19.26 -32.19 0.24
N ALA A 711 18.90 -32.84 1.34
CA ALA A 711 17.68 -32.51 2.09
C ALA A 711 17.88 -31.29 2.99
N ILE A 712 18.96 -31.29 3.77
CA ILE A 712 19.29 -30.24 4.75
C ILE A 712 20.71 -29.73 4.47
N GLU A 713 20.84 -28.44 4.16
CA GLU A 713 22.13 -27.73 4.13
C GLU A 713 22.37 -27.07 5.49
N MET A 714 23.43 -27.46 6.21
CA MET A 714 23.79 -26.86 7.49
C MET A 714 25.10 -26.07 7.36
N ARG A 715 25.00 -24.74 7.45
CA ARG A 715 26.11 -23.78 7.32
C ARG A 715 26.35 -22.97 8.59
N GLY A 716 25.81 -23.42 9.72
CA GLY A 716 25.88 -22.74 11.01
C GLY A 716 25.64 -23.74 12.13
N ARG A 717 25.49 -23.24 13.36
CA ARG A 717 25.26 -24.08 14.54
C ARG A 717 23.76 -24.31 14.76
N PHE A 718 23.32 -25.55 14.53
CA PHE A 718 21.95 -25.99 14.75
C PHE A 718 21.92 -27.39 15.37
N ASP A 719 20.91 -27.63 16.20
CA ASP A 719 20.58 -28.97 16.69
C ASP A 719 19.48 -29.59 15.81
N LEU A 720 19.72 -30.80 15.30
CA LEU A 720 18.77 -31.60 14.52
C LEU A 720 18.27 -32.77 15.37
N ILE A 721 17.01 -32.72 15.82
CA ILE A 721 16.49 -33.68 16.80
C ILE A 721 15.20 -34.34 16.30
N GLY A 722 15.16 -35.66 16.17
CA GLY A 722 13.92 -36.38 15.90
C GLY A 722 13.31 -36.15 14.52
N ASN A 723 14.08 -35.68 13.53
CA ASN A 723 13.58 -35.45 12.18
C ASN A 723 13.51 -36.75 11.37
N HIS A 724 12.55 -36.85 10.46
CA HIS A 724 12.46 -37.94 9.47
C HIS A 724 12.84 -37.40 8.10
N VAL A 725 13.96 -37.85 7.55
CA VAL A 725 14.47 -37.45 6.24
C VAL A 725 14.44 -38.65 5.30
N ALA A 726 13.74 -38.55 4.17
CA ALA A 726 13.57 -39.71 3.29
C ALA A 726 13.58 -39.42 1.77
N GLY A 727 14.05 -40.41 1.00
CA GLY A 727 13.95 -40.44 -0.46
C GLY A 727 15.03 -39.65 -1.20
N PHE A 728 16.19 -39.42 -0.59
CA PHE A 728 17.35 -38.74 -1.22
C PHE A 728 18.34 -39.79 -1.76
N ASP A 729 17.82 -40.71 -2.57
CA ASP A 729 18.46 -41.93 -3.07
C ASP A 729 19.18 -41.77 -4.42
N GLU A 730 19.07 -40.61 -5.06
CA GLU A 730 19.77 -40.30 -6.30
C GLU A 730 21.30 -40.24 -6.10
N ALA A 731 22.04 -40.62 -7.14
CA ALA A 731 23.49 -40.63 -7.10
C ALA A 731 24.05 -39.22 -6.80
N GLY A 732 24.90 -39.13 -5.78
CA GLY A 732 25.50 -37.86 -5.34
C GLY A 732 24.60 -37.01 -4.45
N SER A 733 23.42 -37.51 -4.08
CA SER A 733 22.54 -36.85 -3.10
C SER A 733 22.86 -37.27 -1.67
N ALA A 734 22.61 -36.37 -0.72
CA ALA A 734 22.79 -36.63 0.71
C ALA A 734 21.58 -36.20 1.54
N ALA A 735 21.31 -36.87 2.66
CA ALA A 735 20.28 -36.40 3.59
C ALA A 735 20.72 -35.10 4.28
N LEU A 736 21.94 -35.08 4.82
CA LEU A 736 22.54 -33.92 5.48
C LEU A 736 23.82 -33.52 4.76
N ARG A 737 23.95 -32.23 4.42
CA ARG A 737 25.18 -31.65 3.90
C ARG A 737 25.73 -30.60 4.85
N LEU A 738 26.96 -30.85 5.31
CA LEU A 738 27.66 -29.99 6.26
C LEU A 738 28.61 -29.05 5.54
N PHE A 739 28.64 -27.81 6.02
CA PHE A 739 29.60 -26.79 5.63
C PHE A 739 30.27 -26.21 6.87
N PRO A 740 31.48 -25.63 6.76
CA PRO A 740 32.00 -24.71 7.77
C PRO A 740 30.95 -23.63 8.06
N ASP A 741 30.95 -23.14 9.30
CA ASP A 741 30.13 -21.98 9.67
C ASP A 741 30.55 -20.74 8.88
N PRO A 742 29.80 -19.62 8.92
CA PRO A 742 30.17 -18.46 8.10
C PRO A 742 31.49 -17.83 8.54
N LEU A 743 31.95 -18.09 9.78
CA LEU A 743 33.28 -17.73 10.29
C LEU A 743 34.37 -18.75 9.90
N SER A 744 34.06 -19.70 9.00
CA SER A 744 34.93 -20.80 8.56
C SER A 744 35.37 -21.75 9.69
N ARG A 745 34.60 -21.81 10.78
CA ARG A 745 34.85 -22.72 11.90
C ARG A 745 34.06 -23.99 11.71
N THR A 746 34.53 -25.06 12.35
CA THR A 746 33.72 -26.25 12.53
C THR A 746 32.63 -25.96 13.57
N ALA A 747 31.39 -25.80 13.14
CA ALA A 747 30.26 -25.63 14.05
C ALA A 747 29.90 -26.98 14.68
N GLY A 748 30.01 -27.07 16.01
CA GLY A 748 29.43 -28.18 16.76
C GLY A 748 27.90 -28.11 16.78
N GLY A 749 27.25 -29.14 17.30
CA GLY A 749 25.79 -29.25 17.41
C GLY A 749 25.38 -30.65 17.82
N LEU A 750 24.09 -30.84 18.04
CA LEU A 750 23.49 -32.15 18.34
C LEU A 750 22.75 -32.68 17.10
N VAL A 751 23.07 -33.89 16.67
CA VAL A 751 22.26 -34.63 15.69
C VAL A 751 21.78 -35.91 16.35
N ALA A 752 20.55 -35.89 16.86
CA ALA A 752 20.01 -36.96 17.70
C ALA A 752 18.63 -37.45 17.27
N ASP A 753 18.37 -38.74 17.47
CA ASP A 753 17.05 -39.37 17.30
C ASP A 753 16.44 -39.22 15.90
N ASN A 754 17.23 -38.88 14.88
CA ASN A 754 16.72 -38.70 13.52
C ASN A 754 16.58 -40.04 12.81
N VAL A 755 15.58 -40.14 11.93
CA VAL A 755 15.40 -41.26 11.00
C VAL A 755 15.82 -40.81 9.61
N PHE A 756 16.82 -41.47 9.05
CA PHE A 756 17.24 -41.30 7.66
C PHE A 756 16.86 -42.55 6.87
N GLN A 757 16.06 -42.39 5.82
CA GLN A 757 15.50 -43.51 5.08
C GLN A 757 15.69 -43.36 3.56
N SER A 758 16.15 -44.40 2.89
CA SER A 758 16.30 -44.43 1.43
C SER A 758 17.13 -43.24 0.94
N CYS A 759 18.36 -43.13 1.44
CA CYS A 759 19.30 -42.07 1.10
C CYS A 759 20.55 -42.66 0.42
N ALA A 760 21.05 -42.03 -0.65
CA ALA A 760 22.31 -42.45 -1.26
C ALA A 760 23.46 -42.29 -0.26
N GLN A 761 23.48 -41.14 0.43
CA GLN A 761 24.40 -40.85 1.53
C GLN A 761 23.63 -40.20 2.68
N VAL A 762 23.88 -40.62 3.92
CA VAL A 762 23.28 -39.94 5.09
C VAL A 762 23.92 -38.57 5.31
N VAL A 763 25.26 -38.51 5.31
CA VAL A 763 26.03 -37.28 5.54
C VAL A 763 27.02 -37.08 4.40
N SER A 764 27.12 -35.84 3.93
CA SER A 764 28.20 -35.36 3.08
C SER A 764 28.82 -34.10 3.67
N GLU A 765 30.12 -33.93 3.51
CA GLU A 765 30.87 -32.81 4.10
C GLU A 765 31.53 -32.00 2.99
N SER A 766 31.46 -30.67 3.05
CA SER A 766 32.21 -29.81 2.12
C SER A 766 33.69 -29.69 2.50
N GLN A 767 34.04 -30.07 3.73
CA GLN A 767 35.39 -30.12 4.28
C GLN A 767 35.45 -31.31 5.25
N GLU A 768 36.55 -32.07 5.24
CA GLU A 768 36.72 -33.20 6.17
C GLU A 768 36.73 -32.73 7.63
N GLY A 769 36.11 -33.50 8.53
CA GLY A 769 36.15 -33.23 9.98
C GLY A 769 34.90 -32.55 10.56
N LEU A 770 33.92 -32.17 9.73
CA LEU A 770 32.71 -31.47 10.17
C LEU A 770 31.77 -32.40 10.93
N TRP A 771 31.60 -33.64 10.49
CA TRP A 771 30.78 -34.63 11.18
C TRP A 771 31.38 -35.03 12.53
N GLN A 772 32.70 -35.16 12.61
CA GLN A 772 33.42 -35.52 13.84
C GLN A 772 33.22 -34.48 14.96
N ALA A 773 32.96 -33.23 14.61
CA ALA A 773 32.69 -32.16 15.57
C ALA A 773 31.22 -32.07 16.01
N ILE A 774 30.32 -32.77 15.34
CA ILE A 774 28.92 -32.89 15.73
C ILE A 774 28.77 -34.02 16.74
N HIS A 775 28.03 -33.77 17.82
CA HIS A 775 27.63 -34.83 18.74
C HIS A 775 26.45 -35.58 18.14
N ALA A 776 26.73 -36.72 17.51
CA ALA A 776 25.71 -37.55 16.88
C ALA A 776 25.37 -38.77 17.76
N LYS A 777 24.08 -38.98 18.05
CA LYS A 777 23.62 -40.12 18.87
C LYS A 777 22.25 -40.63 18.45
N GLU A 778 21.98 -41.91 18.67
CA GLU A 778 20.62 -42.49 18.59
C GLU A 778 19.91 -42.29 17.23
N ASN A 779 20.65 -41.98 16.15
CA ASN A 779 20.09 -41.87 14.80
C ASN A 779 19.88 -43.24 14.16
N VAL A 780 18.79 -43.39 13.42
CA VAL A 780 18.41 -44.62 12.71
C VAL A 780 18.63 -44.44 11.22
N TYR A 781 19.29 -45.42 10.59
CA TYR A 781 19.56 -45.44 9.15
C TYR A 781 18.87 -46.65 8.52
N ILE A 782 17.95 -46.42 7.58
CA ILE A 782 17.13 -47.45 6.94
C ILE A 782 17.36 -47.36 5.43
N GLU A 783 17.84 -48.44 4.81
CA GLU A 783 18.05 -48.50 3.34
C GLU A 783 18.94 -47.37 2.79
N CYS A 784 19.96 -46.97 3.55
CA CYS A 784 20.92 -45.94 3.12
C CYS A 784 22.15 -46.56 2.46
N GLY A 785 22.62 -45.97 1.35
CA GLY A 785 23.81 -46.44 0.62
C GLY A 785 25.10 -46.30 1.42
N SER A 786 25.36 -45.12 1.99
CA SER A 786 26.48 -44.89 2.91
C SER A 786 26.05 -44.21 4.22
N THR A 787 26.47 -44.79 5.34
CA THR A 787 26.22 -44.27 6.70
C THR A 787 27.52 -43.76 7.34
N PRO A 788 27.47 -42.75 8.24
CA PRO A 788 28.65 -42.25 8.92
C PRO A 788 29.22 -43.31 9.88
N VAL A 789 30.54 -43.27 10.12
CA VAL A 789 31.18 -44.13 11.13
C VAL A 789 30.67 -43.70 12.51
N LYS A 790 30.27 -44.68 13.35
CA LYS A 790 29.85 -44.40 14.74
C LYS A 790 31.02 -43.75 15.49
N GLN A 791 30.79 -42.56 16.06
CA GLN A 791 31.71 -41.96 17.02
C GLN A 791 31.71 -42.85 18.28
N GLN A 792 32.90 -43.21 18.78
CA GLN A 792 33.07 -44.06 19.97
C GLN A 792 32.76 -43.33 21.27
#